data_AF-A0A845HDG7-F1
#
_entry.id   AF-A0A845HDG7-F1
#
_cell.length_a   1.000
_cell.length_b   1.000
_cell.length_c   1.000
_cell.angle_alpha   90.00
_cell.angle_beta   90.00
_cell.angle_gamma   90.00
#
_symmetry.space_group_name_H-M   'P 1'
#
loop_
_entity.id
_entity.type
_entity.pdbx_description
1 polymer ?
#
loop_
_entity_poly.entity_id
_entity_poly.type
_entity_poly.pdbx_seq_one_letter_code
_entity_poly.pdbx_strand_id
1 'polypeptide(L)'
;MGIAYGPRSGATALVIQAGRTLQQVLTDNGVTASYRDIALYNWGTDDPRAVNRALVELVGCQFPAPDPLNTVLAPTPGSRGILNPVNWGRTFATGNHHTVVVRRITPGVAVSITSLSTFFGPGTPVTNCHIVFEIEGRDPAYSCQLNVTATSGRKYGRALDPAAASFQWNGMLGDTASLPPQTPSTSDDGACNVSIVYFKDAADAGTRLELSPFFPRWRTAANSYLVDPASLVVQWSLIGTDTARAKLVHGQIQLYDRHNRLVCLSQLSAEQCQAASWDFSLYPAIVAGLTRADMPYRVQVQCHSARDAPDGLAIATMPTQVPAYAYSAVQFTGFNVRNDVAPNPPPGGPWYLGHPDPAVDIAQRCDVMKAAIQTAVNHMSCDPSPDTLKVFVAPEFFFRGARGAYPVDQLDKVLETLRAETNQPKYVDWLFVFGTAIGQLHHESAPTQRSVHNGVMHIVQVQTSGVDQNYFTSDAAIVPEPGWQLTHAGGWIPIRGHSAVAEGMAMTLDVGALALAPGPARLFEPLVVLATSVDGMGNPMINVDARLLSNVSLPTGGIALGGNRWLARINGAVYEILYIQKPHQYVLTLSALASFAVGQFVSLIEPLSTEIFNVAMVQKGWHSGTPGRLADGSLASALVYKEYISPIDFKTGTRDTFHEPTGGGRTVFIDGMPSRSVMPLAGSRDIGGASPSVIRRADGVGSEINQSGLGGGCVLTINGVTIGLEVCLDHAVGRLRHFYYGPNRTAQVNDPKVQVQIIPSWGMSIGGGTPGEEVSVIDNGLIFNVDGSRMESVLRAWNHDYGCDTHAAMRSMVAGNCNRSASFRSSGVDYMKCTHPSHANPPRASGLDPNPRFHACGLSHAWYQNVPCGKPLQRMGVAIVKLGTVAFGANWIAAGFSVPGKLDIFPTLALPLPQVVT
;
A
#
# COMPACT_ATOMS: atom_id res chain seq x y z
N MET A 1 7.49 43.49 51.53
CA MET A 1 8.17 42.50 52.39
C MET A 1 7.75 41.12 51.92
N GLY A 2 8.68 40.19 51.73
CA GLY A 2 8.33 38.82 51.37
C GLY A 2 7.57 38.13 52.51
N ILE A 3 6.49 37.43 52.19
CA ILE A 3 5.75 36.61 53.17
C ILE A 3 6.60 35.38 53.47
N ALA A 4 6.92 35.15 54.74
CA ALA A 4 7.56 33.93 55.21
C ALA A 4 6.48 32.98 55.75
N TYR A 5 6.56 31.71 55.35
CA TYR A 5 5.62 30.68 55.78
C TYR A 5 6.28 29.72 56.78
N GLY A 6 5.45 29.03 57.55
CA GLY A 6 5.87 27.94 58.41
C GLY A 6 6.36 26.70 57.63
N PRO A 7 7.04 25.76 58.30
CA PRO A 7 7.58 24.56 57.67
C PRO A 7 6.49 23.70 57.01
N ARG A 8 6.76 23.19 55.80
CA ARG A 8 5.85 22.30 55.05
C ARG A 8 5.57 20.97 55.75
N SER A 9 6.47 20.51 56.61
CA SER A 9 6.24 19.30 57.41
C SER A 9 5.08 19.42 58.40
N GLY A 10 4.67 20.65 58.73
CA GLY A 10 3.50 20.93 59.57
C GLY A 10 2.25 21.35 58.80
N ALA A 11 2.27 21.32 57.46
CA ALA A 11 1.14 21.73 56.63
C ALA A 11 0.28 20.52 56.25
N THR A 12 -1.04 20.68 56.36
CA THR A 12 -2.01 19.66 55.96
C THR A 12 -2.18 19.64 54.44
N ALA A 13 -2.20 18.45 53.86
CA ALA A 13 -2.57 18.28 52.45
C ALA A 13 -4.08 18.49 52.26
N LEU A 14 -4.46 19.20 51.20
CA LEU A 14 -5.84 19.38 50.79
C LEU A 14 -6.41 18.05 50.29
N VAL A 15 -7.69 17.81 50.58
CA VAL A 15 -8.44 16.69 50.01
C VAL A 15 -8.84 17.06 48.59
N ILE A 16 -8.33 16.31 47.60
CA ILE A 16 -8.56 16.56 46.17
C ILE A 16 -9.54 15.52 45.65
N GLN A 17 -10.77 15.95 45.32
CA GLN A 17 -11.74 15.10 44.63
C GLN A 17 -11.59 15.29 43.11
N ALA A 18 -11.48 14.18 42.37
CA ALA A 18 -11.37 14.22 40.92
C ALA A 18 -12.61 14.88 40.28
N GLY A 19 -12.40 15.70 39.25
CA GLY A 19 -13.46 16.42 38.54
C GLY A 19 -13.83 17.79 39.14
N ARG A 20 -13.21 18.19 40.26
CA ARG A 20 -13.35 19.54 40.83
C ARG A 20 -12.31 20.50 40.24
N THR A 21 -12.65 21.77 40.10
CA THR A 21 -11.65 22.81 39.76
C THR A 21 -10.74 23.10 40.95
N LEU A 22 -9.56 23.67 40.72
CA LEU A 22 -8.69 24.13 41.81
C LEU A 22 -9.45 25.08 42.76
N GLN A 23 -10.20 26.05 42.23
CA GLN A 23 -11.01 26.96 43.04
C GLN A 23 -12.01 26.23 43.94
N GLN A 24 -12.67 25.20 43.41
CA GLN A 24 -13.61 24.38 44.16
C GLN A 24 -12.87 23.60 45.26
N VAL A 25 -11.73 22.98 44.96
CA VAL A 25 -10.91 22.28 45.97
C VAL A 25 -10.47 23.22 47.08
N LEU A 26 -10.04 24.44 46.76
CA LEU A 26 -9.67 25.44 47.76
C LEU A 26 -10.85 25.81 48.66
N THR A 27 -12.02 26.04 48.04
CA THR A 27 -13.27 26.36 48.75
C THR A 27 -13.72 25.21 49.65
N ASP A 28 -13.73 23.98 49.13
CA ASP A 28 -14.17 22.77 49.84
C ASP A 28 -13.29 22.45 51.06
N ASN A 29 -12.01 22.80 50.97
CA ASN A 29 -11.06 22.64 52.07
C ASN A 29 -11.01 23.87 53.01
N GLY A 30 -11.89 24.86 52.81
CA GLY A 30 -11.97 26.06 53.66
C GLY A 30 -10.71 26.94 53.60
N VAL A 31 -9.97 26.92 52.49
CA VAL A 31 -8.72 27.67 52.34
C VAL A 31 -9.04 29.17 52.22
N THR A 32 -8.53 29.96 53.15
CA THR A 32 -8.70 31.43 53.17
C THR A 32 -7.51 32.19 52.59
N ALA A 33 -6.41 31.50 52.33
CA ALA A 33 -5.21 32.05 51.69
C ALA A 33 -5.50 32.46 50.24
N SER A 34 -4.82 33.50 49.74
CA SER A 34 -4.98 33.92 48.35
C SER A 34 -4.39 32.88 47.39
N TYR A 35 -4.82 32.88 46.12
CA TYR A 35 -4.19 32.08 45.05
C TYR A 35 -2.67 32.23 45.06
N ARG A 36 -2.19 33.47 45.19
CA ARG A 36 -0.76 33.80 45.24
C ARG A 36 -0.05 33.09 46.39
N ASP A 37 -0.65 33.07 47.58
CA ASP A 37 -0.03 32.45 48.75
C ASP A 37 0.04 30.93 48.60
N ILE A 38 -1.04 30.33 48.10
CA ILE A 38 -1.10 28.89 47.80
C ILE A 38 -0.05 28.52 46.76
N ALA A 39 0.07 29.32 45.70
CA ALA A 39 0.96 29.07 44.59
C ALA A 39 2.43 29.19 45.01
N LEU A 40 2.79 30.28 45.70
CA LEU A 40 4.13 30.49 46.24
C LEU A 40 4.52 29.41 47.27
N TYR A 41 3.59 28.98 48.13
CA TYR A 41 3.87 27.96 49.14
C TYR A 41 4.12 26.58 48.53
N ASN A 42 3.36 26.20 47.50
CA ASN A 42 3.42 24.86 46.93
C ASN A 42 4.50 24.72 45.86
N TRP A 43 4.61 25.72 44.99
CA TRP A 43 5.38 25.65 43.74
C TRP A 43 6.44 26.76 43.61
N GLY A 44 6.51 27.71 44.54
CA GLY A 44 7.53 28.76 44.55
C GLY A 44 7.32 29.87 43.53
N THR A 45 6.16 29.90 42.86
CA THR A 45 5.78 30.86 41.83
C THR A 45 4.27 31.07 41.83
N ASP A 46 3.80 32.27 41.52
CA ASP A 46 2.40 32.62 41.26
C ASP A 46 2.09 32.78 39.77
N ASP A 47 3.09 32.57 38.90
CA ASP A 47 2.92 32.55 37.45
C ASP A 47 1.92 31.46 37.02
N PRO A 48 0.81 31.83 36.36
CA PRO A 48 -0.24 30.88 35.97
C PRO A 48 0.24 29.67 35.15
N ARG A 49 1.22 29.83 34.25
CA ARG A 49 1.72 28.72 33.43
C ARG A 49 2.53 27.75 34.26
N ALA A 50 3.42 28.26 35.12
CA ALA A 50 4.22 27.41 36.00
C ALA A 50 3.37 26.68 37.04
N VAL A 51 2.29 27.31 37.51
CA VAL A 51 1.30 26.62 38.34
C VAL A 51 0.58 25.55 37.54
N ASN A 52 0.07 25.86 36.35
CA ASN A 52 -0.61 24.88 35.50
C ASN A 52 0.28 23.68 35.14
N ARG A 53 1.57 23.91 34.83
CA ARG A 53 2.54 22.83 34.61
C ARG A 53 2.67 21.95 35.85
N ALA A 54 2.83 22.55 37.02
CA ALA A 54 2.92 21.82 38.27
C ALA A 54 1.62 21.07 38.62
N LEU A 55 0.46 21.61 38.23
CA LEU A 55 -0.82 20.89 38.34
C LEU A 55 -0.82 19.65 37.44
N VAL A 56 -0.33 19.73 36.21
CA VAL A 56 -0.23 18.58 35.30
C VAL A 56 0.74 17.51 35.85
N GLU A 57 1.94 17.90 36.26
CA GLU A 57 3.04 16.99 36.62
C GLU A 57 2.97 16.44 38.05
N LEU A 58 2.46 17.24 38.99
CA LEU A 58 2.54 16.91 40.41
C LEU A 58 1.16 16.56 40.95
N VAL A 59 0.10 17.24 40.53
CA VAL A 59 -1.24 17.05 41.10
C VAL A 59 -2.11 16.13 40.24
N GLY A 60 -1.95 16.18 38.92
CA GLY A 60 -2.75 15.48 37.92
C GLY A 60 -3.88 16.34 37.35
N CYS A 61 -3.76 16.73 36.07
CA CYS A 61 -4.84 17.22 35.22
C CYS A 61 -4.51 16.98 33.74
N GLN A 62 -5.52 16.91 32.86
CA GLN A 62 -5.31 16.68 31.42
C GLN A 62 -5.30 17.98 30.60
N PHE A 63 -6.20 18.92 30.92
CA PHE A 63 -6.34 20.16 30.16
C PHE A 63 -6.36 21.34 31.13
N PRO A 64 -5.18 21.93 31.44
CA PRO A 64 -5.14 23.10 32.31
C PRO A 64 -5.86 24.27 31.65
N ALA A 65 -6.68 24.98 32.42
CA ALA A 65 -7.32 26.21 31.98
C ALA A 65 -6.30 27.36 32.00
N PRO A 66 -6.45 28.40 31.15
CA PRO A 66 -5.54 29.55 31.17
C PRO A 66 -5.39 30.19 32.57
N ASP A 67 -6.48 30.23 33.33
CA ASP A 67 -6.48 30.53 34.76
C ASP A 67 -6.43 29.23 35.57
N PRO A 68 -5.37 28.98 36.37
CA PRO A 68 -5.22 27.76 37.15
C PRO A 68 -6.37 27.49 38.11
N LEU A 69 -7.07 28.52 38.59
CA LEU A 69 -8.22 28.35 39.47
C LEU A 69 -9.37 27.59 38.79
N ASN A 70 -9.47 27.69 37.47
CA ASN A 70 -10.48 27.00 36.66
C ASN A 70 -10.02 25.61 36.19
N THR A 71 -8.77 25.21 36.45
CA THR A 71 -8.24 23.90 36.05
C THR A 71 -8.93 22.78 36.83
N VAL A 72 -9.53 21.84 36.10
CA VAL A 72 -10.14 20.63 36.67
C VAL A 72 -9.05 19.62 37.03
N LEU A 73 -9.03 19.20 38.30
CA LEU A 73 -8.05 18.27 38.82
C LEU A 73 -8.51 16.81 38.67
N ALA A 74 -7.59 15.94 38.27
CA ALA A 74 -7.78 14.52 38.09
C ALA A 74 -6.54 13.77 38.62
N PRO A 75 -6.36 13.70 39.95
CA PRO A 75 -5.18 13.08 40.53
C PRO A 75 -5.09 11.59 40.18
N THR A 76 -3.86 11.12 39.96
CA THR A 76 -3.54 9.73 39.64
C THR A 76 -2.73 9.09 40.79
N PRO A 77 -2.61 7.76 40.87
CA PRO A 77 -1.75 7.12 41.87
C PRO A 77 -0.32 7.65 41.77
N GLY A 78 0.20 8.25 42.86
CA GLY A 78 1.52 8.90 42.89
C GLY A 78 1.50 10.43 42.78
N SER A 79 0.35 11.05 42.50
CA SER A 79 0.20 12.52 42.54
C SER A 79 0.52 13.07 43.94
N ARG A 80 1.28 14.17 43.97
CA ARG A 80 1.53 14.98 45.16
C ARG A 80 0.32 15.85 45.47
N GLY A 81 -0.10 15.87 46.74
CA GLY A 81 -1.15 16.75 47.21
C GLY A 81 -0.75 18.24 47.21
N ILE A 82 -1.75 19.10 47.19
CA ILE A 82 -1.59 20.54 47.43
C ILE A 82 -1.58 20.75 48.95
N LEU A 83 -0.67 21.56 49.48
CA LEU A 83 -0.60 21.87 50.90
C LEU A 83 -1.29 23.20 51.22
N ASN A 84 -2.00 23.26 52.33
CA ASN A 84 -2.54 24.50 52.86
C ASN A 84 -1.40 25.38 53.43
N PRO A 85 -1.23 26.64 52.99
CA PRO A 85 -0.19 27.51 53.54
C PRO A 85 -0.33 27.72 55.04
N VAL A 86 0.77 27.54 55.78
CA VAL A 86 0.83 27.82 57.21
C VAL A 86 1.54 29.15 57.41
N ASN A 87 0.87 30.13 58.00
CA ASN A 87 1.49 31.42 58.32
C ASN A 87 2.60 31.25 59.35
N TRP A 88 3.70 31.99 59.17
CA TRP A 88 4.76 32.03 60.15
C TRP A 88 4.34 32.85 61.37
N GLY A 89 3.99 32.18 62.47
CA GLY A 89 3.46 32.80 63.69
C GLY A 89 4.36 32.69 64.92
N ARG A 90 5.68 32.47 64.76
CA ARG A 90 6.58 32.36 65.93
C ARG A 90 6.84 33.74 66.53
N THR A 91 6.60 33.86 67.83
CA THR A 91 7.01 35.03 68.62
C THR A 91 8.44 34.84 69.11
N PHE A 92 9.25 35.89 69.02
CA PHE A 92 10.63 35.89 69.48
C PHE A 92 10.72 36.52 70.87
N ALA A 93 11.46 35.88 71.78
CA ALA A 93 11.73 36.47 73.09
C ALA A 93 12.53 37.78 72.90
N THR A 94 12.05 38.86 73.50
CA THR A 94 12.69 40.18 73.46
C THR A 94 14.03 40.15 74.21
N GLY A 95 15.00 40.93 73.75
CA GLY A 95 16.35 41.00 74.36
C GLY A 95 17.31 39.85 74.00
N ASN A 96 16.88 38.89 73.19
CA ASN A 96 17.72 37.77 72.71
C ASN A 96 18.04 37.89 71.21
N HIS A 97 19.18 37.35 70.80
CA HIS A 97 19.50 37.16 69.39
C HIS A 97 18.89 35.85 68.88
N HIS A 98 18.14 35.93 67.77
CA HIS A 98 17.54 34.77 67.11
C HIS A 98 18.10 34.63 65.71
N THR A 99 18.37 33.39 65.28
CA THR A 99 18.72 33.07 63.90
C THR A 99 17.52 32.48 63.19
N VAL A 100 17.09 33.11 62.10
CA VAL A 100 16.00 32.61 61.25
C VAL A 100 16.61 32.13 59.95
N VAL A 101 16.45 30.84 59.66
CA VAL A 101 16.83 30.27 58.37
C VAL A 101 15.62 30.27 57.46
N VAL A 102 15.64 31.14 56.45
CA VAL A 102 14.59 31.20 55.42
C VAL A 102 15.09 30.43 54.20
N ARG A 103 14.39 29.36 53.84
CA ARG A 103 14.65 28.64 52.59
C ARG A 103 13.72 29.17 51.51
N ARG A 104 14.29 29.73 50.44
CA ARG A 104 13.54 30.10 49.24
C ARG A 104 13.18 28.81 48.49
N ILE A 105 11.90 28.65 48.17
CA ILE A 105 11.45 27.64 47.21
C ILE A 105 11.58 28.25 45.82
N THR A 106 12.16 27.50 44.92
CA THR A 106 12.30 27.86 43.52
C THR A 106 11.49 26.87 42.67
N PRO A 107 10.72 27.36 41.68
CA PRO A 107 10.03 26.47 40.76
C PRO A 107 11.05 25.60 40.01
N GLY A 108 10.63 24.41 39.59
CA GLY A 108 11.40 23.62 38.64
C GLY A 108 11.60 24.41 37.34
N VAL A 109 12.80 24.32 36.76
CA VAL A 109 13.08 24.93 35.47
C VAL A 109 12.42 24.11 34.39
N ALA A 110 11.74 24.73 33.43
CA ALA A 110 11.24 24.01 32.27
C ALA A 110 11.31 24.90 31.02
N VAL A 111 11.25 24.26 29.87
CA VAL A 111 11.22 24.92 28.56
C VAL A 111 10.12 24.30 27.72
N SER A 112 9.43 25.13 26.94
CA SER A 112 8.34 24.71 26.07
C SER A 112 8.44 25.44 24.74
N ILE A 113 8.30 24.72 23.61
CA ILE A 113 8.08 25.32 22.30
C ILE A 113 6.58 25.60 22.21
N THR A 114 6.22 26.87 22.16
CA THR A 114 4.82 27.35 22.19
C THR A 114 4.30 27.68 20.80
N SER A 115 5.21 27.94 19.85
CA SER A 115 4.87 28.05 18.43
C SER A 115 6.07 27.61 17.58
N LEU A 116 5.78 26.87 16.52
CA LEU A 116 6.79 26.43 15.56
C LEU A 116 6.26 26.61 14.13
N SER A 117 6.90 27.49 13.38
CA SER A 117 6.51 27.80 12.00
C SER A 117 6.83 26.62 11.10
N THR A 118 5.83 25.78 10.88
CA THR A 118 5.46 25.09 9.61
C THR A 118 4.76 23.77 9.91
N PHE A 119 3.44 23.71 9.77
CA PHE A 119 2.84 22.55 9.12
C PHE A 119 3.00 22.79 7.61
N PHE A 120 3.13 21.77 6.77
CA PHE A 120 3.49 21.94 5.33
C PHE A 120 3.05 23.23 4.65
N GLY A 121 3.97 23.82 3.90
CA GLY A 121 3.67 24.73 2.81
C GLY A 121 4.48 24.32 1.58
N PRO A 122 3.91 23.57 0.61
CA PRO A 122 4.57 23.36 -0.67
C PRO A 122 4.75 24.71 -1.38
N GLY A 123 5.95 24.96 -1.92
CA GLY A 123 6.24 26.14 -2.76
C GLY A 123 6.40 27.47 -2.03
N THR A 124 6.35 27.50 -0.69
CA THR A 124 6.73 28.71 0.05
C THR A 124 8.20 28.59 0.40
N PRO A 125 9.12 29.37 -0.19
CA PRO A 125 10.49 29.42 0.30
C PRO A 125 10.42 29.80 1.77
N VAL A 126 10.80 28.86 2.66
CA VAL A 126 10.87 29.11 4.10
C VAL A 126 12.12 29.95 4.31
N THR A 127 12.02 31.25 4.03
CA THR A 127 13.13 32.17 4.29
C THR A 127 13.35 32.33 5.79
N ASN A 128 12.33 32.08 6.63
CA ASN A 128 12.41 32.11 8.10
C ASN A 128 11.53 31.01 8.74
N CYS A 129 12.11 30.16 9.60
CA CYS A 129 11.34 29.35 10.55
C CYS A 129 11.26 30.14 11.87
N HIS A 130 10.05 30.59 12.27
CA HIS A 130 9.86 31.23 13.58
C HIS A 130 9.61 30.17 14.64
N ILE A 131 10.44 30.22 15.68
CA ILE A 131 10.33 29.40 16.87
C ILE A 131 9.98 30.36 18.00
N VAL A 132 8.85 30.13 18.66
CA VAL A 132 8.52 30.79 19.91
C VAL A 132 8.63 29.74 21.00
N PHE A 133 9.41 30.05 22.01
CA PHE A 133 9.58 29.20 23.16
C PHE A 133 9.57 30.04 24.42
N GLU A 134 9.28 29.37 25.53
CA GLU A 134 9.21 29.98 26.83
C GLU A 134 9.99 29.16 27.83
N ILE A 135 10.56 29.85 28.82
CA ILE A 135 11.33 29.26 29.91
C ILE A 135 10.68 29.70 31.21
N GLU A 136 10.38 28.73 32.05
CA GLU A 136 9.76 28.94 33.33
C GLU A 136 10.75 28.61 34.45
N GLY A 137 10.63 29.33 35.58
CA GLY A 137 11.56 29.18 36.70
C GLY A 137 12.99 29.66 36.40
N ARG A 138 13.15 30.50 35.38
CA ARG A 138 14.44 31.04 34.94
C ARG A 138 15.15 31.79 36.07
N ASP A 139 16.43 31.46 36.23
CA ASP A 139 17.38 32.31 36.92
C ASP A 139 18.08 33.22 35.88
N PRO A 140 17.98 34.57 36.00
CA PRO A 140 18.57 35.51 35.04
C PRO A 140 20.09 35.35 34.85
N ALA A 141 20.79 34.74 35.81
CA ALA A 141 22.25 34.56 35.76
C ALA A 141 22.70 33.44 34.78
N TYR A 142 21.77 32.65 34.24
CA TYR A 142 22.08 31.47 33.43
C TYR A 142 21.48 31.56 32.02
N SER A 143 22.19 30.98 31.06
CA SER A 143 21.88 31.03 29.62
C SER A 143 20.97 29.88 29.19
N CYS A 144 20.27 30.05 28.08
CA CYS A 144 19.56 28.99 27.37
C CYS A 144 20.30 28.69 26.06
N GLN A 145 20.31 27.43 25.63
CA GLN A 145 20.87 27.01 24.36
C GLN A 145 19.77 26.45 23.47
N LEU A 146 19.61 27.05 22.29
CA LEU A 146 18.84 26.47 21.21
C LEU A 146 19.73 25.48 20.45
N ASN A 147 19.29 24.24 20.34
CA ASN A 147 19.94 23.19 19.57
C ASN A 147 19.00 22.72 18.44
N VAL A 148 19.18 23.27 17.24
CA VAL A 148 18.49 22.71 16.07
C VAL A 148 19.27 21.50 15.60
N THR A 149 18.66 20.32 15.66
CA THR A 149 19.27 19.08 15.20
C THR A 149 18.48 18.57 14.01
N ALA A 150 19.12 18.49 12.84
CA ALA A 150 18.50 17.81 11.71
C ALA A 150 18.24 16.35 12.12
N THR A 151 16.99 15.92 12.06
CA THR A 151 16.65 14.51 12.26
C THR A 151 17.12 13.80 11.01
N SER A 152 18.36 13.33 11.05
CA SER A 152 18.85 12.41 10.03
C SER A 152 18.15 11.06 10.23
N GLY A 153 16.91 10.96 9.74
CA GLY A 153 16.33 9.70 9.29
C GLY A 153 17.08 9.12 8.08
N ARG A 154 18.16 9.78 7.64
CA ARG A 154 19.05 9.35 6.56
C ARG A 154 20.50 9.42 7.02
N LYS A 155 21.10 8.26 7.28
CA LYS A 155 22.55 8.08 7.04
C LYS A 155 22.74 8.02 5.52
N TYR A 156 22.90 9.17 4.88
CA TYR A 156 23.29 9.23 3.47
C TYR A 156 24.73 8.75 3.29
N GLY A 157 25.01 8.04 2.21
CA GLY A 157 26.32 7.43 1.86
C GLY A 157 27.47 8.39 1.56
N ARG A 158 27.57 9.54 2.24
CA ARG A 158 28.81 10.30 2.44
C ARG A 158 28.92 10.58 3.93
N ALA A 159 30.10 10.41 4.49
CA ALA A 159 30.40 10.94 5.81
C ALA A 159 30.13 12.45 5.79
N LEU A 160 28.93 12.86 6.21
CA LEU A 160 28.81 14.12 6.91
C LEU A 160 29.51 13.85 8.24
N ASP A 161 30.64 14.50 8.38
CA ASP A 161 31.31 14.70 9.65
C ASP A 161 30.22 14.98 10.72
N PRO A 162 30.23 14.38 11.92
CA PRO A 162 29.24 14.58 12.98
C PRO A 162 29.06 16.05 13.43
N ALA A 163 29.76 16.98 12.80
CA ALA A 163 29.40 18.39 12.74
C ALA A 163 28.06 18.59 12.00
N ALA A 164 26.98 18.05 12.58
CA ALA A 164 25.65 18.64 12.39
C ALA A 164 25.81 20.15 12.60
N ALA A 165 25.22 20.96 11.71
CA ALA A 165 25.18 22.40 11.87
C ALA A 165 24.32 22.73 13.11
N SER A 166 24.86 22.51 14.31
CA SER A 166 24.32 22.98 15.57
C SER A 166 24.52 24.49 15.57
N PHE A 167 23.50 25.23 15.14
CA PHE A 167 23.49 26.66 15.35
C PHE A 167 23.29 26.90 16.86
N GLN A 168 24.33 27.36 17.53
CA GLN A 168 24.24 27.80 18.91
C GLN A 168 23.74 29.24 18.94
N TRP A 169 22.49 29.43 19.35
CA TRP A 169 21.98 30.76 19.69
C TRP A 169 22.11 30.98 21.20
N ASN A 170 22.95 31.94 21.58
CA ASN A 170 23.18 32.36 22.97
C ASN A 170 22.48 33.70 23.25
N GLY A 171 21.19 33.82 22.93
CA GLY A 171 20.45 35.07 23.11
C GLY A 171 19.77 35.20 24.48
N MET A 172 19.53 36.44 24.91
CA MET A 172 18.79 36.78 26.14
C MET A 172 17.31 37.10 25.83
N LEU A 173 16.40 36.85 26.78
CA LEU A 173 14.94 36.97 26.61
C LEU A 173 14.48 38.34 26.07
N GLY A 174 13.60 38.30 25.07
CA GLY A 174 13.00 39.44 24.36
C GLY A 174 13.08 39.29 22.84
N ASP A 175 14.03 38.48 22.37
CA ASP A 175 14.24 38.25 20.95
C ASP A 175 13.38 37.09 20.44
N THR A 176 12.48 37.38 19.50
CA THR A 176 12.13 36.40 18.47
C THR A 176 13.43 35.87 17.86
N ALA A 177 13.79 34.63 18.16
CA ALA A 177 14.89 33.96 17.49
C ALA A 177 14.42 33.62 16.07
N SER A 178 14.67 34.52 15.13
CA SER A 178 14.70 34.16 13.72
C SER A 178 15.99 33.37 13.50
N LEU A 179 15.88 32.12 13.05
CA LEU A 179 17.07 31.46 12.49
C LEU A 179 17.61 32.38 11.39
N PRO A 180 18.92 32.68 11.34
CA PRO A 180 19.47 33.45 10.24
C PRO A 180 19.06 32.77 8.92
N PRO A 181 18.84 33.54 7.83
CA PRO A 181 18.59 32.96 6.52
C PRO A 181 19.70 31.94 6.31
N GLN A 182 19.34 30.67 6.19
CA GLN A 182 20.35 29.70 5.79
C GLN A 182 20.91 30.25 4.49
N THR A 183 22.22 30.52 4.47
CA THR A 183 22.90 30.51 3.18
C THR A 183 22.49 29.18 2.58
N PRO A 184 21.95 29.13 1.35
CA PRO A 184 21.45 27.90 0.76
C PRO A 184 22.64 26.98 0.47
N SER A 185 23.20 26.39 1.52
CA SER A 185 24.20 25.36 1.46
C SER A 185 23.45 24.06 1.26
N THR A 186 22.89 23.89 0.06
CA THR A 186 22.74 22.61 -0.65
C THR A 186 22.10 21.42 0.08
N SER A 187 21.46 21.58 1.23
CA SER A 187 20.79 20.49 1.94
C SER A 187 19.29 20.72 1.90
N ASP A 188 18.68 20.19 0.84
CA ASP A 188 17.26 19.85 0.71
C ASP A 188 16.83 18.77 1.73
N ASP A 189 17.34 18.84 2.96
CA ASP A 189 17.19 17.79 3.97
C ASP A 189 15.89 17.98 4.75
N GLY A 190 15.15 16.87 4.88
CA GLY A 190 13.79 16.79 5.42
C GLY A 190 13.63 17.14 6.90
N ALA A 191 12.45 16.82 7.44
CA ALA A 191 11.99 17.16 8.80
C ALA A 191 13.10 17.20 9.89
N CYS A 192 13.34 18.37 10.48
CA CYS A 192 14.32 18.56 11.56
C CYS A 192 13.63 18.56 12.94
N ASN A 193 14.34 18.13 13.98
CA ASN A 193 13.90 18.28 15.36
C ASN A 193 14.48 19.59 15.93
N VAL A 194 13.62 20.49 16.38
CA VAL A 194 14.05 21.62 17.19
C VAL A 194 14.13 21.14 18.63
N SER A 195 15.31 21.23 19.23
CA SER A 195 15.53 20.94 20.65
C SER A 195 15.95 22.23 21.36
N ILE A 196 15.28 22.60 22.43
CA ILE A 196 15.65 23.73 23.27
C ILE A 196 16.13 23.18 24.59
N VAL A 197 17.30 23.63 25.03
CA VAL A 197 17.97 23.13 26.24
C VAL A 197 18.30 24.31 27.14
N TYR A 198 17.71 24.34 28.32
CA TYR A 198 18.09 25.26 29.38
C TYR A 198 18.93 24.51 30.41
N PHE A 199 20.10 25.04 30.77
CA PHE A 199 20.99 24.42 31.75
C PHE A 199 21.64 25.46 32.65
N LYS A 200 21.85 25.09 33.91
CA LYS A 200 22.67 25.86 34.86
C LYS A 200 24.12 25.36 34.92
N ASP A 201 24.35 24.10 34.58
CA ASP A 201 25.66 23.46 34.52
C ASP A 201 26.11 23.34 33.06
N ALA A 202 27.28 23.92 32.75
CA ALA A 202 27.82 23.93 31.39
C ALA A 202 28.11 22.51 30.84
N ALA A 203 28.27 21.51 31.71
CA ALA A 203 28.42 20.11 31.29
C ALA A 203 27.16 19.55 30.62
N ASP A 204 25.98 20.16 30.85
CA ASP A 204 24.71 19.69 30.30
C ASP A 204 24.41 20.23 28.89
N ALA A 205 25.22 21.15 28.37
CA ALA A 205 25.00 21.87 27.10
C ALA A 205 24.77 20.95 25.88
N GLY A 206 25.35 19.74 25.88
CA GLY A 206 25.20 18.75 24.82
C GLY A 206 23.98 17.84 24.94
N THR A 207 23.18 17.99 26.00
CA THR A 207 22.06 17.09 26.30
C THR A 207 20.86 17.41 25.39
N ARG A 208 20.25 16.41 24.75
CA ARG A 208 19.10 16.60 23.86
C ARG A 208 18.23 15.35 23.76
N LEU A 209 16.96 15.54 23.39
CA LEU A 209 16.08 14.43 23.00
C LEU A 209 16.06 14.33 21.47
N GLU A 210 16.19 13.11 20.96
CA GLU A 210 16.06 12.80 19.54
C GLU A 210 14.76 12.02 19.31
N LEU A 211 13.77 12.68 18.68
CA LEU A 211 12.49 12.05 18.35
C LEU A 211 12.61 11.17 17.11
N SER A 212 12.04 9.98 17.18
CA SER A 212 11.74 9.16 16.01
C SER A 212 10.57 9.77 15.23
N PRO A 213 10.47 9.50 13.92
CA PRO A 213 9.34 9.98 13.13
C PRO A 213 8.01 9.45 13.67
N PHE A 214 7.03 10.34 13.85
CA PHE A 214 5.72 10.03 14.42
C PHE A 214 4.60 10.51 13.50
N PHE A 215 3.79 9.58 12.99
CA PHE A 215 2.68 9.87 12.09
C PHE A 215 1.47 8.99 12.44
N PRO A 216 0.40 9.56 13.01
CA PRO A 216 -0.87 8.87 13.11
C PRO A 216 -1.36 8.40 11.74
N ARG A 217 -1.89 7.18 11.69
CA ARG A 217 -2.42 6.53 10.48
C ARG A 217 -3.83 6.03 10.76
N TRP A 218 -4.60 5.77 9.71
CA TRP A 218 -5.94 5.20 9.80
C TRP A 218 -6.01 3.91 8.98
N ARG A 219 -6.64 2.89 9.54
CA ARG A 219 -7.07 1.67 8.86
C ARG A 219 -8.54 1.80 8.45
N THR A 220 -8.91 1.12 7.38
CA THR A 220 -10.31 1.07 6.93
C THR A 220 -11.06 -0.06 7.62
N ALA A 221 -12.30 0.21 8.04
CA ALA A 221 -13.21 -0.78 8.63
C ALA A 221 -14.61 -0.59 8.03
N ALA A 222 -15.01 -1.48 7.11
CA ALA A 222 -16.29 -1.47 6.38
C ALA A 222 -16.66 -0.13 5.73
N ASN A 223 -17.12 0.85 6.53
CA ASN A 223 -17.57 2.19 6.13
C ASN A 223 -16.97 3.34 6.99
N SER A 224 -15.97 3.07 7.83
CA SER A 224 -15.32 4.08 8.68
C SER A 224 -13.79 3.97 8.65
N TYR A 225 -13.13 5.05 9.09
CA TYR A 225 -11.68 5.09 9.29
C TYR A 225 -11.40 4.99 10.78
N LEU A 226 -10.68 3.95 11.19
CA LEU A 226 -10.23 3.78 12.57
C LEU A 226 -8.75 4.15 12.64
N VAL A 227 -8.33 4.90 13.66
CA VAL A 227 -6.91 5.16 13.88
C VAL A 227 -6.18 3.82 14.07
N ASP A 228 -5.02 3.66 13.44
CA ASP A 228 -4.13 2.51 13.59
C ASP A 228 -3.37 2.65 14.93
N PRO A 229 -3.64 1.80 15.94
CA PRO A 229 -2.98 1.88 17.24
C PRO A 229 -1.45 1.83 17.15
N ALA A 230 -0.89 1.06 16.21
CA ALA A 230 0.56 0.93 16.05
C ALA A 230 1.23 2.22 15.51
N SER A 231 0.45 3.15 14.98
CA SER A 231 0.92 4.46 14.52
C SER A 231 0.95 5.53 15.61
N LEU A 232 0.37 5.23 16.77
CA LEU A 232 0.21 6.15 17.89
C LEU A 232 1.32 6.04 18.93
N VAL A 233 2.39 5.31 18.61
CA VAL A 233 3.56 5.16 19.46
C VAL A 233 4.61 6.21 19.07
N VAL A 234 4.95 7.08 20.01
CA VAL A 234 6.06 8.03 19.92
C VAL A 234 7.28 7.39 20.55
N GLN A 235 8.45 7.51 19.93
CA GLN A 235 9.71 7.01 20.47
C GLN A 235 10.77 8.11 20.43
N TRP A 236 11.62 8.16 21.46
CA TRP A 236 12.77 9.07 21.48
C TRP A 236 13.96 8.46 22.22
N SER A 237 15.14 8.99 21.94
CA SER A 237 16.37 8.70 22.67
C SER A 237 16.94 9.96 23.33
N LEU A 238 17.45 9.83 24.55
CA LEU A 238 18.11 10.90 25.27
C LEU A 238 19.63 10.81 25.07
N ILE A 239 20.21 11.87 24.50
CA ILE A 239 21.66 12.03 24.33
C ILE A 239 22.18 12.93 25.45
N GLY A 240 23.22 12.52 26.16
CA GLY A 240 23.84 13.28 27.26
C GLY A 240 24.68 12.39 28.18
N THR A 241 25.40 13.00 29.13
CA THR A 241 26.14 12.26 30.16
C THR A 241 25.19 11.60 31.16
N ASP A 242 25.61 10.53 31.83
CA ASP A 242 24.80 9.85 32.86
C ASP A 242 24.31 10.84 33.94
N THR A 243 25.17 11.76 34.33
CA THR A 243 24.86 12.85 35.27
C THR A 243 23.75 13.75 34.75
N ALA A 244 23.83 14.20 33.49
CA ALA A 244 22.78 15.03 32.88
C ALA A 244 21.45 14.27 32.74
N ARG A 245 21.51 12.99 32.35
CA ARG A 245 20.33 12.13 32.21
C ARG A 245 19.61 11.93 33.55
N ALA A 246 20.36 11.73 34.64
CA ALA A 246 19.80 11.57 35.98
C ALA A 246 19.10 12.85 36.50
N LYS A 247 19.43 14.03 35.97
CA LYS A 247 18.76 15.29 36.34
C LYS A 247 17.31 15.34 35.84
N LEU A 248 16.96 14.67 34.74
CA LEU A 248 15.63 14.72 34.13
C LEU A 248 14.67 13.75 34.84
N VAL A 249 13.80 14.28 35.69
CA VAL A 249 12.93 13.48 36.58
C VAL A 249 11.44 13.79 36.43
N HIS A 250 11.10 14.84 35.70
CA HIS A 250 9.74 15.24 35.36
C HIS A 250 9.66 15.57 33.87
N GLY A 251 8.48 15.47 33.28
CA GLY A 251 8.29 15.81 31.87
C GLY A 251 6.85 15.71 31.43
N GLN A 252 6.63 16.05 30.16
CA GLN A 252 5.32 16.04 29.53
C GLN A 252 5.44 15.64 28.06
N ILE A 253 4.38 15.04 27.54
CA ILE A 253 4.18 14.81 26.11
C ILE A 253 2.91 15.50 25.64
N GLN A 254 3.00 16.20 24.52
CA GLN A 254 1.95 17.03 23.96
C GLN A 254 1.72 16.68 22.50
N LEU A 255 0.46 16.57 22.09
CA LEU A 255 0.06 16.30 20.71
C LEU A 255 -0.71 17.50 20.16
N TYR A 256 -0.32 18.00 18.99
CA TYR A 256 -0.92 19.15 18.34
C TYR A 256 -1.49 18.77 16.97
N ASP A 257 -2.61 19.36 16.57
CA ASP A 257 -3.19 19.24 15.23
C ASP A 257 -2.60 20.27 14.24
N ARG A 258 -3.03 20.20 12.97
CA ARG A 258 -2.62 21.13 11.90
C ARG A 258 -2.89 22.61 12.17
N HIS A 259 -3.81 22.91 13.10
CA HIS A 259 -4.20 24.26 13.49
C HIS A 259 -3.43 24.74 14.73
N ASN A 260 -2.40 24.00 15.18
CA ASN A 260 -1.67 24.20 16.43
C ASN A 260 -2.55 24.07 17.68
N ARG A 261 -3.68 23.36 17.62
CA ARG A 261 -4.50 23.09 18.80
C ARG A 261 -3.94 21.89 19.55
N LEU A 262 -3.82 22.03 20.86
CA LEU A 262 -3.42 20.93 21.75
C LEU A 262 -4.55 19.89 21.81
N VAL A 263 -4.26 18.68 21.34
CA VAL A 263 -5.17 17.54 21.28
C VAL A 263 -5.02 16.67 22.52
N CYS A 264 -3.78 16.48 22.97
CA CYS A 264 -3.46 15.69 24.15
C CYS A 264 -2.30 16.32 24.91
N LEU A 265 -2.37 16.24 26.24
CA LEU A 265 -1.27 16.49 27.16
C LEU A 265 -1.22 15.37 28.20
N SER A 266 -0.02 14.86 28.50
CA SER A 266 0.19 13.84 29.52
C SER A 266 1.55 13.99 30.20
N GLN A 267 1.62 13.59 31.47
CA GLN A 267 2.85 13.61 32.25
C GLN A 267 3.79 12.46 31.85
N LEU A 268 5.09 12.70 31.97
CA LEU A 268 6.15 11.69 31.84
C LEU A 268 6.82 11.46 33.19
N SER A 269 7.02 10.19 33.52
CA SER A 269 7.84 9.73 34.65
C SER A 269 9.34 9.95 34.39
N ALA A 270 10.17 9.85 35.43
CA ALA A 270 11.63 9.93 35.30
C ALA A 270 12.17 8.86 34.34
N GLU A 271 11.63 7.64 34.40
CA GLU A 271 11.97 6.54 33.49
C GLU A 271 11.59 6.90 32.05
N GLN A 272 10.43 7.53 31.85
CA GLN A 272 9.99 7.94 30.52
C GLN A 272 10.85 9.07 29.94
N CYS A 273 11.30 10.00 30.77
CA CYS A 273 12.20 11.08 30.35
C CYS A 273 13.58 10.55 29.87
N GLN A 274 14.04 9.40 30.34
CA GLN A 274 15.43 8.94 30.14
C GLN A 274 15.70 8.16 28.85
N ALA A 275 14.68 7.62 28.15
CA ALA A 275 14.68 7.13 26.75
C ALA A 275 13.55 6.10 26.59
N ALA A 276 12.31 6.57 26.53
CA ALA A 276 11.15 5.70 26.47
C ALA A 276 10.27 5.98 25.26
N SER A 277 9.32 5.07 25.06
CA SER A 277 8.20 5.25 24.16
C SER A 277 6.98 5.77 24.93
N TRP A 278 6.12 6.50 24.24
CA TRP A 278 4.77 6.81 24.69
C TRP A 278 3.75 6.25 23.71
N ASP A 279 2.73 5.57 24.21
CA ASP A 279 1.68 4.96 23.39
C ASP A 279 0.34 5.69 23.60
N PHE A 280 -0.05 6.54 22.66
CA PHE A 280 -1.35 7.22 22.72
C PHE A 280 -2.53 6.28 22.51
N SER A 281 -2.32 5.06 21.99
CA SER A 281 -3.40 4.10 21.75
C SER A 281 -4.01 3.54 23.04
N LEU A 282 -3.29 3.63 24.15
CA LEU A 282 -3.77 3.22 25.47
C LEU A 282 -4.84 4.16 26.06
N TYR A 283 -5.16 5.26 25.37
CA TYR A 283 -6.06 6.31 25.86
C TYR A 283 -7.25 6.51 24.89
N PRO A 284 -8.37 5.80 25.10
CA PRO A 284 -9.50 5.80 24.16
C PRO A 284 -10.08 7.19 23.84
N ALA A 285 -10.09 8.11 24.82
CA ALA A 285 -10.58 9.47 24.62
C ALA A 285 -9.70 10.27 23.64
N ILE A 286 -8.37 10.06 23.69
CA ILE A 286 -7.43 10.68 22.74
C ILE A 286 -7.66 10.08 21.36
N VAL A 287 -7.71 8.75 21.26
CA VAL A 287 -7.94 8.04 19.99
C VAL A 287 -9.24 8.49 19.33
N ALA A 288 -10.32 8.68 20.10
CA ALA A 288 -11.61 9.15 19.59
C ALA A 288 -11.58 10.60 19.09
N GLY A 289 -10.69 11.44 19.64
CA GLY A 289 -10.52 12.83 19.23
C GLY A 289 -9.63 13.01 17.99
N LEU A 290 -8.94 11.97 17.53
CA LEU A 290 -8.09 12.04 16.34
C LEU A 290 -8.93 11.89 15.07
N THR A 291 -8.97 12.95 14.27
CA THR A 291 -9.69 12.99 13.00
C THR A 291 -8.74 13.20 11.83
N ARG A 292 -9.16 12.71 10.67
CA ARG A 292 -8.38 12.86 9.43
C ARG A 292 -8.35 14.30 8.91
N ALA A 293 -9.36 15.10 9.25
CA ALA A 293 -9.47 16.50 8.80
C ALA A 293 -8.42 17.40 9.48
N ASP A 294 -7.99 17.00 10.67
CA ASP A 294 -7.06 17.76 11.52
C ASP A 294 -5.59 17.37 11.31
N MET A 295 -5.31 16.45 10.38
CA MET A 295 -3.96 16.08 9.95
C MET A 295 -3.22 17.26 9.27
N PRO A 296 -1.88 17.34 9.41
CA PRO A 296 -1.00 16.41 10.14
C PRO A 296 -0.92 16.69 11.67
N TYR A 297 -0.54 15.66 12.46
CA TYR A 297 -0.37 15.76 13.92
C TYR A 297 1.10 15.81 14.36
N ARG A 298 1.45 16.75 15.23
CA ARG A 298 2.82 16.98 15.71
C ARG A 298 2.94 16.65 17.19
N VAL A 299 4.05 16.02 17.59
CA VAL A 299 4.35 15.75 19.00
C VAL A 299 5.43 16.70 19.54
N GLN A 300 5.27 17.13 20.78
CA GLN A 300 6.33 17.76 21.57
C GLN A 300 6.60 16.91 22.82
N VAL A 301 7.88 16.65 23.10
CA VAL A 301 8.34 16.00 24.33
C VAL A 301 9.13 17.02 25.15
N GLN A 302 8.80 17.12 26.44
CA GLN A 302 9.46 18.00 27.40
C GLN A 302 9.96 17.18 28.59
N CYS A 303 11.17 17.45 29.05
CA CYS A 303 11.78 16.80 30.20
C CYS A 303 12.58 17.81 31.02
N HIS A 304 12.52 17.75 32.34
CA HIS A 304 13.26 18.67 33.19
C HIS A 304 13.56 18.12 34.58
N SER A 305 14.40 18.88 35.28
CA SER A 305 14.84 18.63 36.65
C SER A 305 13.80 18.97 37.71
N ALA A 306 13.99 18.42 38.90
CA ALA A 306 13.15 18.69 40.06
C ALA A 306 13.17 20.17 40.47
N ARG A 307 12.14 20.57 41.22
CA ARG A 307 12.16 21.85 41.96
C ARG A 307 13.40 21.93 42.86
N ASP A 308 13.89 23.15 43.08
CA ASP A 308 15.06 23.42 43.93
C ASP A 308 16.37 22.76 43.49
N ALA A 309 16.46 22.23 42.26
CA ALA A 309 17.70 21.69 41.72
C ALA A 309 18.74 22.81 41.54
N PRO A 310 19.91 22.74 42.21
CA PRO A 310 20.95 23.77 42.11
C PRO A 310 21.54 23.85 40.69
N ASP A 311 21.57 22.73 40.00
CA ASP A 311 22.11 22.43 38.68
C ASP A 311 21.00 22.09 37.67
N GLY A 312 19.92 22.89 37.71
CA GLY A 312 18.72 22.66 36.91
C GLY A 312 18.96 22.52 35.40
N LEU A 313 18.27 21.54 34.80
CA LEU A 313 18.27 21.20 33.38
C LEU A 313 16.82 21.07 32.89
N ALA A 314 16.54 21.56 31.68
CA ALA A 314 15.26 21.39 30.99
C ALA A 314 15.44 21.29 29.48
N ILE A 315 14.63 20.44 28.84
CA ILE A 315 14.69 20.12 27.42
C ILE A 315 13.28 20.07 26.85
N ALA A 316 13.07 20.66 25.67
CA ALA A 316 11.89 20.46 24.86
C ALA A 316 12.28 20.13 23.42
N THR A 317 11.63 19.15 22.82
CA THR A 317 11.88 18.75 21.43
C THR A 317 10.58 18.61 20.66
N MET A 318 10.54 19.18 19.45
CA MET A 318 9.39 19.15 18.54
C MET A 318 9.88 19.13 17.08
N PRO A 319 9.28 18.33 16.18
CA PRO A 319 9.67 18.29 14.78
C PRO A 319 9.14 19.52 14.02
N THR A 320 9.95 20.08 13.12
CA THR A 320 9.58 21.22 12.27
C THR A 320 8.56 20.84 11.21
N GLN A 321 8.56 19.61 10.70
CA GLN A 321 7.64 19.12 9.66
C GLN A 321 7.08 17.74 10.05
N VAL A 322 5.88 17.42 9.55
CA VAL A 322 5.18 16.17 9.88
C VAL A 322 4.55 15.54 8.64
N PRO A 323 5.13 14.58 7.89
CA PRO A 323 4.57 13.90 6.70
C PRO A 323 3.05 14.03 6.41
N ALA A 324 2.73 14.72 5.32
CA ALA A 324 1.44 14.73 4.63
C ALA A 324 1.73 14.57 3.15
N TYR A 325 1.09 13.58 2.53
CA TYR A 325 1.40 13.19 1.16
C TYR A 325 0.74 14.16 0.18
N ALA A 326 1.51 15.15 -0.29
CA ALA A 326 1.10 16.12 -1.30
C ALA A 326 2.23 16.32 -2.29
N TYR A 327 2.40 15.34 -3.19
CA TYR A 327 3.50 15.34 -4.15
C TYR A 327 3.32 16.44 -5.19
N SER A 328 4.31 17.32 -5.26
CA SER A 328 4.42 18.36 -6.29
C SER A 328 5.09 17.80 -7.54
N ALA A 329 5.90 16.75 -7.39
CA ALA A 329 6.67 16.14 -8.47
C ALA A 329 6.75 14.60 -8.36
N VAL A 330 7.25 13.97 -9.42
CA VAL A 330 7.49 12.52 -9.48
C VAL A 330 8.81 12.21 -10.19
N GLN A 331 9.55 11.24 -9.65
CA GLN A 331 10.76 10.67 -10.23
C GLN A 331 10.51 9.22 -10.64
N PHE A 332 11.00 8.80 -11.80
CA PHE A 332 10.89 7.40 -12.25
C PHE A 332 12.23 6.69 -12.26
N THR A 333 12.22 5.44 -11.80
CA THR A 333 13.33 4.50 -11.91
C THR A 333 12.86 3.22 -12.57
N GLY A 334 13.47 2.85 -13.69
CA GLY A 334 13.16 1.61 -14.41
C GLY A 334 14.24 0.56 -14.22
N PHE A 335 13.84 -0.66 -13.84
CA PHE A 335 14.73 -1.80 -13.68
C PHE A 335 14.83 -2.61 -14.97
N ASN A 336 15.77 -2.25 -15.82
CA ASN A 336 15.95 -2.87 -17.13
C ASN A 336 16.77 -4.15 -17.01
N VAL A 337 16.05 -5.25 -16.82
CA VAL A 337 16.61 -6.60 -16.74
C VAL A 337 15.91 -7.50 -17.74
N ARG A 338 16.67 -8.44 -18.31
CA ARG A 338 16.17 -9.41 -19.26
C ARG A 338 16.02 -10.76 -18.55
N ASN A 339 14.83 -11.33 -18.63
CA ASN A 339 14.48 -12.66 -18.11
C ASN A 339 14.17 -13.63 -19.25
N ASP A 340 15.14 -13.84 -20.15
CA ASP A 340 15.02 -14.60 -21.39
C ASP A 340 14.72 -16.10 -21.20
N VAL A 341 14.67 -16.79 -22.34
CA VAL A 341 14.69 -18.24 -22.49
C VAL A 341 16.14 -18.71 -22.38
N ALA A 342 16.40 -19.81 -21.68
CA ALA A 342 17.73 -20.39 -21.58
C ALA A 342 18.29 -20.71 -22.99
N PRO A 343 19.55 -20.37 -23.30
CA PRO A 343 20.13 -20.74 -24.59
C PRO A 343 20.27 -22.26 -24.67
N ASN A 344 19.57 -22.89 -25.63
CA ASN A 344 19.55 -24.34 -25.87
C ASN A 344 19.09 -25.18 -24.67
N PRO A 345 17.80 -25.12 -24.28
CA PRO A 345 17.31 -25.95 -23.20
C PRO A 345 17.37 -27.44 -23.61
N PRO A 346 17.69 -28.36 -22.67
CA PRO A 346 17.63 -29.79 -22.95
C PRO A 346 16.19 -30.17 -23.38
N PRO A 347 16.00 -31.22 -24.20
CA PRO A 347 14.67 -31.77 -24.45
C PRO A 347 13.97 -32.10 -23.12
N GLY A 348 12.85 -31.43 -22.83
CA GLY A 348 12.13 -31.55 -21.55
C GLY A 348 12.74 -30.79 -20.35
N GLY A 349 13.83 -30.04 -20.54
CA GLY A 349 14.46 -29.19 -19.54
C GLY A 349 13.79 -27.81 -19.36
N PRO A 350 14.21 -27.00 -18.38
CA PRO A 350 13.67 -25.66 -18.16
C PRO A 350 13.95 -24.76 -19.36
N TRP A 351 12.90 -24.15 -19.90
CA TRP A 351 12.98 -23.30 -21.10
C TRP A 351 13.21 -21.84 -20.73
N TYR A 352 12.73 -21.41 -19.58
CA TYR A 352 12.92 -20.05 -19.08
C TYR A 352 14.06 -20.01 -18.09
N LEU A 353 14.73 -18.86 -18.04
CA LEU A 353 15.65 -18.55 -16.96
C LEU A 353 14.91 -18.66 -15.62
N GLY A 354 15.50 -19.37 -14.67
CA GLY A 354 14.97 -19.54 -13.33
C GLY A 354 15.38 -20.86 -12.70
N HIS A 355 15.28 -20.94 -11.38
CA HIS A 355 15.51 -22.17 -10.64
C HIS A 355 14.36 -23.18 -10.90
N PRO A 356 14.64 -24.50 -11.03
CA PRO A 356 13.59 -25.51 -11.26
C PRO A 356 12.57 -25.63 -10.12
N ASP A 357 12.98 -25.34 -8.89
CA ASP A 357 12.09 -25.20 -7.73
C ASP A 357 11.52 -23.76 -7.68
N PRO A 358 10.19 -23.59 -7.83
CA PRO A 358 9.50 -22.30 -7.76
C PRO A 358 9.79 -21.48 -6.50
N ALA A 359 9.86 -22.11 -5.33
CA ALA A 359 10.03 -21.39 -4.07
C ALA A 359 11.44 -20.78 -3.97
N VAL A 360 12.44 -21.53 -4.42
CA VAL A 360 13.83 -21.04 -4.50
C VAL A 360 13.96 -19.94 -5.55
N ASP A 361 13.32 -20.08 -6.72
CA ASP A 361 13.35 -19.06 -7.78
C ASP A 361 12.74 -17.73 -7.30
N ILE A 362 11.57 -17.80 -6.65
CA ILE A 362 10.89 -16.64 -6.07
C ILE A 362 11.79 -15.94 -5.05
N ALA A 363 12.40 -16.68 -4.13
CA ALA A 363 13.29 -16.12 -3.11
C ALA A 363 14.49 -15.39 -3.74
N GLN A 364 15.18 -16.05 -4.69
CA GLN A 364 16.33 -15.46 -5.39
C GLN A 364 15.96 -14.20 -6.18
N ARG A 365 14.83 -14.22 -6.90
CA ARG A 365 14.33 -13.04 -7.62
C ARG A 365 13.94 -11.91 -6.68
N CYS A 366 13.39 -12.22 -5.51
CA CYS A 366 13.12 -11.21 -4.48
C CYS A 366 14.40 -10.55 -3.99
N ASP A 367 15.48 -11.31 -3.79
CA ASP A 367 16.76 -10.74 -3.36
C ASP A 367 17.38 -9.83 -4.42
N VAL A 368 17.29 -10.20 -5.70
CA VAL A 368 17.70 -9.32 -6.81
C VAL A 368 16.86 -8.04 -6.84
N MET A 369 15.54 -8.15 -6.66
CA MET A 369 14.64 -7.00 -6.60
C MET A 369 14.97 -6.07 -5.41
N LYS A 370 15.24 -6.62 -4.22
CA LYS A 370 15.67 -5.85 -3.04
C LYS A 370 16.97 -5.10 -3.32
N ALA A 371 17.96 -5.77 -3.92
CA ALA A 371 19.23 -5.14 -4.28
C ALA A 371 19.04 -4.00 -5.29
N ALA A 372 18.16 -4.18 -6.28
CA ALA A 372 17.79 -3.14 -7.25
C ALA A 372 17.13 -1.93 -6.56
N ILE A 373 16.16 -2.17 -5.69
CA ILE A 373 15.49 -1.11 -4.91
C ILE A 373 16.51 -0.36 -4.04
N GLN A 374 17.34 -1.06 -3.29
CA GLN A 374 18.36 -0.44 -2.43
C GLN A 374 19.36 0.39 -3.25
N THR A 375 19.76 -0.08 -4.42
CA THR A 375 20.64 0.67 -5.33
C THR A 375 19.96 1.93 -5.86
N ALA A 376 18.68 1.85 -6.25
CA ALA A 376 17.91 2.99 -6.73
C ALA A 376 17.84 4.11 -5.68
N VAL A 377 17.53 3.75 -4.44
CA VAL A 377 17.38 4.71 -3.33
C VAL A 377 18.69 5.36 -2.94
N ASN A 378 19.80 4.63 -3.03
CA ASN A 378 21.12 5.13 -2.67
C ASN A 378 21.84 5.83 -3.85
N HIS A 379 21.22 5.91 -5.03
CA HIS A 379 21.85 6.52 -6.19
C HIS A 379 21.89 8.05 -6.07
N MET A 380 23.00 8.67 -6.50
CA MET A 380 23.20 10.13 -6.39
C MET A 380 22.17 10.97 -7.18
N SER A 381 21.56 10.39 -8.22
CA SER A 381 20.50 11.05 -9.01
C SER A 381 19.11 10.85 -8.43
N CYS A 382 18.95 10.08 -7.35
CA CYS A 382 17.66 9.96 -6.67
C CYS A 382 17.34 11.30 -6.00
N ASP A 383 16.18 11.86 -6.31
CA ASP A 383 15.74 13.12 -5.73
C ASP A 383 15.45 12.91 -4.24
N PRO A 384 16.12 13.62 -3.32
CA PRO A 384 15.93 13.43 -1.89
C PRO A 384 14.62 14.02 -1.36
N SER A 385 13.97 14.91 -2.11
CA SER A 385 12.89 15.75 -1.61
C SER A 385 11.65 14.95 -1.19
N PRO A 386 11.02 15.28 -0.03
CA PRO A 386 9.79 14.64 0.42
C PRO A 386 8.54 15.04 -0.39
N ASP A 387 8.61 16.09 -1.22
CA ASP A 387 7.51 16.50 -2.10
C ASP A 387 7.52 15.79 -3.47
N THR A 388 8.49 14.90 -3.68
CA THR A 388 8.63 14.11 -4.90
C THR A 388 8.26 12.66 -4.64
N LEU A 389 7.27 12.14 -5.36
CA LEU A 389 6.98 10.71 -5.42
C LEU A 389 8.07 9.98 -6.22
N LYS A 390 8.74 8.98 -5.67
CA LYS A 390 9.68 8.13 -6.42
C LYS A 390 8.98 6.84 -6.83
N VAL A 391 8.98 6.53 -8.12
CA VAL A 391 8.30 5.36 -8.69
C VAL A 391 9.33 4.41 -9.27
N PHE A 392 9.49 3.25 -8.65
CA PHE A 392 10.32 2.16 -9.15
C PHE A 392 9.47 1.17 -9.94
N VAL A 393 9.88 0.82 -11.16
CA VAL A 393 9.13 -0.10 -12.03
C VAL A 393 10.06 -1.17 -12.58
N ALA A 394 9.71 -2.45 -12.37
CA ALA A 394 10.31 -3.59 -13.03
C ALA A 394 9.45 -4.07 -14.22
N PRO A 395 10.03 -4.80 -15.19
CA PRO A 395 9.34 -5.19 -16.42
C PRO A 395 8.34 -6.32 -16.20
N GLU A 396 7.52 -6.55 -17.21
CA GLU A 396 6.70 -7.77 -17.29
C GLU A 396 7.59 -9.03 -17.26
N PHE A 397 7.07 -10.12 -16.70
CA PHE A 397 7.71 -11.43 -16.56
C PHE A 397 8.93 -11.46 -15.64
N PHE A 398 9.16 -10.43 -14.81
CA PHE A 398 10.24 -10.50 -13.83
C PHE A 398 10.08 -11.72 -12.90
N PHE A 399 8.85 -12.05 -12.50
CA PHE A 399 8.52 -13.26 -11.76
C PHE A 399 7.90 -14.31 -12.70
N ARG A 400 8.73 -14.87 -13.59
CA ARG A 400 8.39 -16.01 -14.45
C ARG A 400 9.30 -17.19 -14.11
N GLY A 401 8.69 -18.28 -13.65
CA GLY A 401 9.42 -19.51 -13.31
C GLY A 401 10.00 -20.22 -14.52
N ALA A 402 10.94 -21.15 -14.26
CA ALA A 402 11.69 -21.89 -15.27
C ALA A 402 10.82 -22.69 -16.27
N ARG A 403 9.56 -22.97 -15.90
CA ARG A 403 8.56 -23.67 -16.71
C ARG A 403 7.44 -22.78 -17.28
N GLY A 404 7.61 -21.46 -17.20
CA GLY A 404 6.71 -20.48 -17.81
C GLY A 404 5.72 -19.82 -16.85
N ALA A 405 5.41 -20.45 -15.72
CA ALA A 405 4.57 -19.91 -14.67
C ALA A 405 4.89 -20.58 -13.32
N TYR A 406 4.48 -19.94 -12.22
CA TYR A 406 4.48 -20.55 -10.89
C TYR A 406 3.10 -21.10 -10.55
N PRO A 407 2.99 -22.13 -9.69
CA PRO A 407 1.74 -22.45 -9.03
C PRO A 407 1.16 -21.20 -8.34
N VAL A 408 -0.13 -20.90 -8.55
CA VAL A 408 -0.76 -19.65 -8.09
C VAL A 408 -0.69 -19.46 -6.58
N ASP A 409 -0.68 -20.56 -5.82
CA ASP A 409 -0.55 -20.62 -4.36
C ASP A 409 0.85 -20.25 -3.84
N GLN A 410 1.81 -19.97 -4.73
CA GLN A 410 3.14 -19.48 -4.36
C GLN A 410 3.35 -18.00 -4.68
N LEU A 411 2.43 -17.34 -5.38
CA LEU A 411 2.59 -15.94 -5.78
C LEU A 411 2.52 -14.95 -4.60
N ASP A 412 1.79 -15.31 -3.55
CA ASP A 412 1.65 -14.51 -2.32
C ASP A 412 3.00 -14.26 -1.62
N LYS A 413 3.91 -15.23 -1.67
CA LYS A 413 5.28 -15.15 -1.11
C LYS A 413 6.10 -14.01 -1.69
N VAL A 414 5.86 -13.63 -2.95
CA VAL A 414 6.55 -12.49 -3.60
C VAL A 414 6.26 -11.20 -2.85
N LEU A 415 4.97 -10.91 -2.64
CA LEU A 415 4.55 -9.70 -1.93
C LEU A 415 4.93 -9.74 -0.46
N GLU A 416 4.79 -10.88 0.20
CA GLU A 416 5.23 -11.07 1.59
C GLU A 416 6.71 -10.69 1.76
N THR A 417 7.57 -11.25 0.90
CA THR A 417 9.02 -11.05 0.98
C THR A 417 9.44 -9.63 0.64
N LEU A 418 8.90 -9.03 -0.42
CA LEU A 418 9.24 -7.67 -0.84
C LEU A 418 8.66 -6.60 0.09
N ARG A 419 7.57 -6.90 0.79
CA ARG A 419 7.00 -6.01 1.80
C ARG A 419 7.90 -5.84 3.01
N ALA A 420 8.62 -6.87 3.43
CA ALA A 420 9.61 -6.72 4.50
C ALA A 420 10.68 -5.66 4.17
N GLU A 421 11.15 -5.60 2.92
CA GLU A 421 12.08 -4.54 2.50
C GLU A 421 11.37 -3.20 2.36
N THR A 422 10.29 -3.14 1.58
CA THR A 422 9.67 -1.85 1.21
C THR A 422 8.87 -1.20 2.33
N ASN A 423 8.62 -1.89 3.45
CA ASN A 423 8.00 -1.33 4.66
C ASN A 423 9.04 -0.75 5.64
N GLN A 424 9.94 0.10 5.13
CA GLN A 424 10.91 0.83 5.94
C GLN A 424 10.70 2.34 5.79
N PRO A 425 10.94 3.16 6.84
CA PRO A 425 10.70 4.61 6.79
C PRO A 425 11.37 5.34 5.62
N LYS A 426 12.55 4.86 5.18
CA LYS A 426 13.28 5.41 4.02
C LYS A 426 12.48 5.33 2.69
N TYR A 427 11.44 4.52 2.64
CA TYR A 427 10.55 4.32 1.50
C TYR A 427 9.23 5.11 1.58
N VAL A 428 9.09 6.04 2.53
CA VAL A 428 7.88 6.85 2.73
C VAL A 428 7.40 7.60 1.50
N ASP A 429 8.30 7.97 0.58
CA ASP A 429 7.96 8.64 -0.68
C ASP A 429 8.11 7.76 -1.91
N TRP A 430 8.17 6.44 -1.72
CA TRP A 430 8.33 5.48 -2.80
C TRP A 430 7.03 4.77 -3.14
N LEU A 431 6.86 4.47 -4.42
CA LEU A 431 5.90 3.54 -4.98
C LEU A 431 6.67 2.49 -5.79
N PHE A 432 6.33 1.23 -5.57
CA PHE A 432 6.97 0.11 -6.25
C PHE A 432 5.97 -0.60 -7.15
N VAL A 433 6.34 -0.80 -8.41
CA VAL A 433 5.71 -1.72 -9.34
C VAL A 433 6.72 -2.83 -9.58
N PHE A 434 6.54 -3.99 -8.94
CA PHE A 434 7.51 -5.09 -8.96
C PHE A 434 7.54 -5.88 -10.28
N GLY A 435 7.04 -5.27 -11.35
CA GLY A 435 6.79 -5.96 -12.61
C GLY A 435 5.60 -6.91 -12.48
N THR A 436 5.61 -7.98 -13.27
CA THR A 436 4.55 -9.00 -13.20
C THR A 436 5.04 -10.38 -12.79
N ALA A 437 4.12 -11.11 -12.17
CA ALA A 437 4.24 -12.54 -11.90
C ALA A 437 3.27 -13.34 -12.76
N ILE A 438 3.75 -14.46 -13.32
CA ILE A 438 2.88 -15.42 -14.02
C ILE A 438 2.57 -16.58 -13.08
N GLY A 439 1.30 -16.73 -12.73
CA GLY A 439 0.72 -17.85 -12.02
C GLY A 439 -0.04 -18.79 -12.95
N GLN A 440 -0.15 -20.05 -12.54
CA GLN A 440 -0.96 -21.06 -13.20
C GLN A 440 -1.89 -21.76 -12.21
N LEU A 441 -3.10 -22.07 -12.68
CA LEU A 441 -4.05 -22.94 -12.01
C LEU A 441 -4.55 -24.00 -13.00
N HIS A 442 -4.43 -25.28 -12.63
CA HIS A 442 -4.86 -26.38 -13.48
C HIS A 442 -6.36 -26.65 -13.28
N HIS A 443 -7.11 -26.74 -14.38
CA HIS A 443 -8.53 -27.14 -14.40
C HIS A 443 -8.66 -28.67 -14.53
N GLU A 444 -7.83 -29.41 -13.80
CA GLU A 444 -7.77 -30.86 -13.82
C GLU A 444 -7.27 -31.44 -12.50
N SER A 445 -7.73 -32.66 -12.19
CA SER A 445 -7.30 -33.41 -11.01
C SER A 445 -5.94 -34.09 -11.18
N ALA A 446 -5.52 -34.31 -12.44
CA ALA A 446 -4.20 -34.81 -12.84
C ALA A 446 -3.94 -34.44 -14.31
N PRO A 447 -2.68 -34.48 -14.82
CA PRO A 447 -2.27 -34.01 -16.17
C PRO A 447 -3.11 -34.43 -17.38
N THR A 448 -3.87 -35.51 -17.25
CA THR A 448 -4.75 -36.05 -18.31
C THR A 448 -6.17 -36.32 -17.83
N GLN A 449 -6.50 -35.94 -16.60
CA GLN A 449 -7.75 -36.28 -15.93
C GLN A 449 -8.55 -35.02 -15.57
N ARG A 450 -9.54 -34.74 -16.42
CA ARG A 450 -10.49 -33.64 -16.23
C ARG A 450 -11.15 -33.70 -14.86
N SER A 451 -11.25 -32.55 -14.21
CA SER A 451 -12.02 -32.41 -12.97
C SER A 451 -13.51 -32.62 -13.27
N VAL A 452 -14.19 -33.34 -12.38
CA VAL A 452 -15.64 -33.57 -12.47
C VAL A 452 -16.31 -32.95 -11.26
N HIS A 453 -17.19 -32.01 -11.51
CA HIS A 453 -18.02 -31.36 -10.51
C HIS A 453 -19.36 -32.11 -10.41
N ASN A 454 -19.57 -32.78 -9.29
CA ASN A 454 -20.79 -33.54 -8.98
C ASN A 454 -21.60 -32.83 -7.89
N GLY A 455 -22.89 -33.17 -7.76
CA GLY A 455 -23.68 -32.82 -6.58
C GLY A 455 -23.18 -33.51 -5.31
N VAL A 456 -23.52 -32.97 -4.14
CA VAL A 456 -23.15 -33.56 -2.84
C VAL A 456 -24.14 -34.67 -2.48
N MET A 457 -23.64 -35.79 -1.98
CA MET A 457 -24.45 -36.93 -1.54
C MET A 457 -24.38 -37.09 -0.03
N HIS A 458 -25.54 -37.14 0.61
CA HIS A 458 -25.73 -37.37 2.03
C HIS A 458 -26.45 -38.70 2.25
N ILE A 459 -26.04 -39.47 3.26
CA ILE A 459 -26.72 -40.71 3.63
C ILE A 459 -27.78 -40.38 4.69
N VAL A 460 -29.01 -40.83 4.48
CA VAL A 460 -30.14 -40.65 5.41
C VAL A 460 -30.83 -41.99 5.67
N GLN A 461 -31.49 -42.16 6.82
CA GLN A 461 -32.23 -43.38 7.14
C GLN A 461 -33.74 -43.10 7.12
N VAL A 462 -34.50 -43.89 6.37
CA VAL A 462 -35.97 -43.88 6.38
C VAL A 462 -36.45 -44.71 7.58
N GLN A 463 -37.19 -44.10 8.52
CA GLN A 463 -37.61 -44.76 9.77
C GLN A 463 -39.03 -45.34 9.71
N THR A 464 -40.01 -44.59 9.18
CA THR A 464 -41.41 -45.03 9.04
C THR A 464 -42.07 -44.38 7.83
N SER A 465 -42.88 -45.15 7.08
CA SER A 465 -43.62 -44.70 5.90
C SER A 465 -45.13 -44.72 6.10
N GLY A 466 -45.75 -43.55 6.13
CA GLY A 466 -47.19 -43.39 5.86
C GLY A 466 -47.42 -43.04 4.40
N VAL A 467 -48.66 -43.19 3.92
CA VAL A 467 -49.05 -42.82 2.54
C VAL A 467 -48.85 -41.30 2.28
N ASP A 468 -48.84 -40.49 3.35
CA ASP A 468 -48.75 -39.03 3.29
C ASP A 468 -47.53 -38.40 4.00
N GLN A 469 -46.72 -39.16 4.76
CA GLN A 469 -45.56 -38.64 5.51
C GLN A 469 -44.46 -39.70 5.66
N ASN A 470 -43.24 -39.40 5.19
CA ASN A 470 -42.05 -40.23 5.36
C ASN A 470 -41.07 -39.55 6.33
N TYR A 471 -40.62 -40.29 7.34
CA TYR A 471 -39.69 -39.79 8.36
C TYR A 471 -38.25 -40.21 8.06
N PHE A 472 -37.35 -39.24 8.14
CA PHE A 472 -35.93 -39.42 7.87
C PHE A 472 -35.10 -39.00 9.08
N THR A 473 -34.07 -39.78 9.43
CA THR A 473 -33.06 -39.39 10.41
C THR A 473 -31.69 -39.27 9.74
N SER A 474 -30.95 -38.22 10.08
CA SER A 474 -29.58 -37.99 9.63
C SER A 474 -28.64 -37.65 10.78
N ASP A 475 -27.41 -38.12 10.71
CA ASP A 475 -26.38 -37.86 11.75
C ASP A 475 -25.87 -36.40 11.75
N ALA A 476 -26.29 -35.58 10.78
CA ALA A 476 -25.87 -34.19 10.61
C ALA A 476 -27.06 -33.24 10.50
N ALA A 477 -26.87 -31.99 10.92
CA ALA A 477 -27.81 -30.87 10.81
C ALA A 477 -27.94 -30.37 9.36
N ILE A 478 -28.40 -31.25 8.45
CA ILE A 478 -28.60 -30.95 7.02
C ILE A 478 -30.06 -30.62 6.81
N VAL A 479 -30.37 -29.53 6.11
CA VAL A 479 -31.72 -29.10 5.79
C VAL A 479 -31.92 -29.15 4.27
N PRO A 480 -32.59 -30.18 3.72
CA PRO A 480 -32.82 -30.28 2.27
C PRO A 480 -33.76 -29.18 1.76
N GLU A 481 -33.41 -28.56 0.64
CA GLU A 481 -34.25 -27.55 -0.01
C GLU A 481 -35.16 -28.16 -1.10
N PRO A 482 -36.30 -27.51 -1.43
CA PRO A 482 -37.10 -27.88 -2.60
C PRO A 482 -36.23 -27.96 -3.86
N GLY A 483 -36.22 -29.11 -4.53
CA GLY A 483 -35.36 -29.38 -5.69
C GLY A 483 -34.24 -30.38 -5.45
N TRP A 484 -33.91 -30.70 -4.19
CA TRP A 484 -33.06 -31.85 -3.86
C TRP A 484 -33.74 -33.17 -4.26
N GLN A 485 -32.98 -34.26 -4.39
CA GLN A 485 -33.57 -35.57 -4.67
C GLN A 485 -33.15 -36.65 -3.70
N LEU A 486 -34.06 -37.57 -3.44
CA LEU A 486 -33.83 -38.78 -2.68
C LEU A 486 -33.71 -39.96 -3.63
N THR A 487 -32.71 -40.82 -3.44
CA THR A 487 -32.73 -42.18 -4.00
C THR A 487 -33.06 -43.20 -2.92
N HIS A 488 -34.01 -44.08 -3.25
CA HIS A 488 -34.40 -45.19 -2.39
C HIS A 488 -34.81 -46.38 -3.28
N ALA A 489 -34.24 -47.57 -3.02
CA ALA A 489 -34.44 -48.78 -3.82
C ALA A 489 -34.24 -48.60 -5.35
N GLY A 490 -33.36 -47.67 -5.76
CA GLY A 490 -33.04 -47.40 -7.17
C GLY A 490 -33.94 -46.39 -7.89
N GLY A 491 -35.01 -45.90 -7.25
CA GLY A 491 -35.85 -44.81 -7.76
C GLY A 491 -35.33 -43.44 -7.35
N TRP A 492 -35.55 -42.42 -8.19
CA TRP A 492 -35.27 -41.01 -7.89
C TRP A 492 -36.57 -40.27 -7.55
N ILE A 493 -36.58 -39.57 -6.42
CA ILE A 493 -37.78 -38.90 -5.90
C ILE A 493 -37.44 -37.45 -5.55
N PRO A 494 -38.10 -36.45 -6.17
CA PRO A 494 -37.84 -35.04 -5.88
C PRO A 494 -38.39 -34.65 -4.50
N ILE A 495 -37.62 -33.85 -3.76
CA ILE A 495 -38.06 -33.22 -2.51
C ILE A 495 -38.86 -31.96 -2.85
N ARG A 496 -40.10 -31.89 -2.35
CA ARG A 496 -41.01 -30.74 -2.55
C ARG A 496 -41.00 -29.76 -1.39
N GLY A 497 -40.60 -30.22 -0.22
CA GLY A 497 -40.49 -29.43 1.01
C GLY A 497 -40.03 -30.28 2.18
N HIS A 498 -39.77 -29.63 3.32
CA HIS A 498 -39.43 -30.30 4.56
C HIS A 498 -40.17 -29.64 5.74
N SER A 499 -40.35 -30.38 6.83
CA SER A 499 -40.75 -29.84 8.13
C SER A 499 -39.87 -30.43 9.24
N ALA A 500 -39.37 -29.56 10.12
CA ALA A 500 -38.56 -29.96 11.27
C ALA A 500 -39.48 -30.46 12.40
N VAL A 501 -39.17 -31.64 12.94
CA VAL A 501 -39.79 -32.11 14.17
C VAL A 501 -38.88 -31.66 15.31
N ALA A 502 -39.41 -30.92 16.28
CA ALA A 502 -38.63 -30.44 17.41
C ALA A 502 -38.06 -31.62 18.22
N GLU A 503 -36.79 -31.49 18.59
CA GLU A 503 -35.98 -32.43 19.39
C GLU A 503 -35.48 -33.70 18.67
N GLY A 504 -34.39 -33.53 17.91
CA GLY A 504 -33.40 -34.58 17.66
C GLY A 504 -33.41 -35.20 16.26
N MET A 505 -32.56 -34.68 15.35
CA MET A 505 -32.04 -35.33 14.12
C MET A 505 -33.05 -35.96 13.13
N ALA A 506 -34.35 -35.78 13.34
CA ALA A 506 -35.42 -36.29 12.48
C ALA A 506 -36.09 -35.16 11.70
N MET A 507 -36.29 -35.38 10.39
CA MET A 507 -37.00 -34.47 9.49
C MET A 507 -38.09 -35.23 8.73
N THR A 508 -39.20 -34.54 8.45
CA THR A 508 -40.21 -35.05 7.52
C THR A 508 -39.95 -34.42 6.16
N LEU A 509 -39.79 -35.23 5.12
CA LEU A 509 -39.66 -34.75 3.74
C LEU A 509 -40.98 -34.95 3.00
N ASP A 510 -41.47 -33.90 2.37
CA ASP A 510 -42.53 -34.02 1.38
C ASP A 510 -41.93 -34.55 0.08
N VAL A 511 -42.19 -35.82 -0.17
CA VAL A 511 -41.80 -36.56 -1.38
C VAL A 511 -43.02 -36.94 -2.23
N GLY A 512 -44.19 -36.34 -1.96
CA GLY A 512 -45.48 -36.73 -2.52
C GLY A 512 -46.08 -37.98 -1.88
N ALA A 513 -47.25 -38.42 -2.38
CA ALA A 513 -48.00 -39.58 -1.88
C ALA A 513 -47.34 -40.92 -2.27
N LEU A 514 -46.16 -41.19 -1.71
CA LEU A 514 -45.34 -42.37 -1.98
C LEU A 514 -44.81 -42.92 -0.65
N ALA A 515 -45.17 -44.17 -0.32
CA ALA A 515 -44.64 -44.85 0.85
C ALA A 515 -43.25 -45.47 0.56
N LEU A 516 -42.24 -45.16 1.38
CA LEU A 516 -40.88 -45.69 1.22
C LEU A 516 -40.54 -46.77 2.25
N ALA A 517 -40.05 -47.92 1.84
CA ALA A 517 -39.65 -48.95 2.82
C ALA A 517 -38.59 -48.39 3.82
N PRO A 518 -38.62 -48.77 5.10
CA PRO A 518 -37.58 -48.39 6.06
C PRO A 518 -36.20 -48.89 5.62
N GLY A 519 -35.17 -48.06 5.78
CA GLY A 519 -33.80 -48.39 5.40
C GLY A 519 -32.96 -47.22 4.91
N PRO A 520 -31.72 -47.47 4.44
CA PRO A 520 -30.83 -46.42 3.96
C PRO A 520 -31.34 -45.81 2.66
N ALA A 521 -31.43 -44.49 2.63
CA ALA A 521 -31.63 -43.69 1.44
C ALA A 521 -30.44 -42.75 1.24
N ARG A 522 -30.30 -42.22 0.03
CA ARG A 522 -29.29 -41.18 -0.25
C ARG A 522 -29.98 -39.93 -0.70
N LEU A 523 -29.71 -38.85 0.01
CA LEU A 523 -30.20 -37.51 -0.29
C LEU A 523 -29.10 -36.80 -1.10
N PHE A 524 -29.49 -36.21 -2.21
CA PHE A 524 -28.56 -35.55 -3.12
C PHE A 524 -28.91 -34.08 -3.24
N GLU A 525 -27.89 -33.25 -3.00
CA GLU A 525 -27.87 -31.85 -3.35
C GLU A 525 -27.41 -31.73 -4.82
N PRO A 526 -28.32 -31.43 -5.77
CA PRO A 526 -27.93 -31.27 -7.17
C PRO A 526 -27.06 -30.01 -7.36
N LEU A 527 -25.93 -30.16 -8.06
CA LEU A 527 -25.15 -29.02 -8.56
C LEU A 527 -25.91 -28.24 -9.65
N VAL A 528 -26.67 -28.97 -10.47
CA VAL A 528 -27.45 -28.48 -11.61
C VAL A 528 -28.67 -29.37 -11.81
N VAL A 529 -29.85 -28.77 -12.00
CA VAL A 529 -31.11 -29.49 -12.27
C VAL A 529 -31.62 -29.14 -13.67
N LEU A 530 -31.91 -30.14 -14.49
CA LEU A 530 -32.43 -29.98 -15.85
C LEU A 530 -33.83 -29.32 -15.85
N ALA A 531 -33.95 -28.13 -16.46
CA ALA A 531 -35.22 -27.54 -16.89
C ALA A 531 -35.16 -27.30 -18.41
N THR A 532 -35.96 -28.03 -19.20
CA THR A 532 -35.73 -28.18 -20.64
C THR A 532 -36.48 -27.14 -21.50
N SER A 533 -35.79 -26.63 -22.53
CA SER A 533 -36.33 -26.03 -23.76
C SER A 533 -35.46 -26.44 -24.97
N VAL A 534 -35.81 -26.07 -26.20
CA VAL A 534 -34.96 -26.22 -27.39
C VAL A 534 -34.56 -24.86 -27.95
N ASP A 535 -33.39 -24.74 -28.57
CA ASP A 535 -32.98 -23.51 -29.24
C ASP A 535 -33.67 -23.36 -30.61
N GLY A 536 -33.47 -22.22 -31.28
CA GLY A 536 -34.04 -21.95 -32.60
C GLY A 536 -33.52 -22.86 -33.73
N MET A 537 -32.54 -23.73 -33.44
CA MET A 537 -31.97 -24.73 -34.37
C MET A 537 -32.32 -26.17 -33.96
N GLY A 538 -33.13 -26.36 -32.91
CA GLY A 538 -33.56 -27.68 -32.43
C GLY A 538 -32.59 -28.38 -31.48
N ASN A 539 -31.52 -27.72 -31.02
CA ASN A 539 -30.62 -28.30 -30.02
C ASN A 539 -31.24 -28.22 -28.61
N PRO A 540 -31.04 -29.23 -27.75
CA PRO A 540 -31.57 -29.20 -26.39
C PRO A 540 -30.84 -28.16 -25.53
N MET A 541 -31.63 -27.44 -24.73
CA MET A 541 -31.17 -26.39 -23.83
C MET A 541 -31.43 -26.77 -22.37
N ILE A 542 -30.45 -26.49 -21.51
CA ILE A 542 -30.49 -26.79 -20.08
C ILE A 542 -30.42 -25.49 -19.29
N ASN A 543 -31.46 -25.16 -18.52
CA ASN A 543 -31.41 -24.06 -17.55
C ASN A 543 -30.65 -24.50 -16.29
N VAL A 544 -29.70 -23.69 -15.82
CA VAL A 544 -28.85 -23.95 -14.66
C VAL A 544 -28.82 -22.73 -13.73
N ASP A 545 -28.82 -22.96 -12.41
CA ASP A 545 -28.67 -21.90 -11.40
C ASP A 545 -27.25 -21.29 -11.44
N ALA A 546 -27.20 -19.97 -11.31
CA ALA A 546 -26.07 -19.13 -11.61
C ALA A 546 -24.91 -19.17 -10.61
N ARG A 547 -25.13 -19.62 -9.37
CA ARG A 547 -24.10 -19.53 -8.31
C ARG A 547 -22.89 -20.44 -8.51
N LEU A 548 -23.03 -21.51 -9.31
CA LEU A 548 -22.00 -22.54 -9.50
C LEU A 548 -21.26 -22.43 -10.85
N LEU A 549 -21.75 -21.61 -11.78
CA LEU A 549 -21.20 -21.44 -13.14
C LEU A 549 -20.42 -20.13 -13.33
N SER A 550 -20.17 -19.35 -12.27
CA SER A 550 -19.45 -18.08 -12.36
C SER A 550 -18.02 -18.22 -12.88
N ASN A 551 -17.41 -19.40 -12.71
CA ASN A 551 -16.03 -19.70 -13.12
C ASN A 551 -15.97 -20.49 -14.46
N VAL A 552 -17.13 -20.78 -15.07
CA VAL A 552 -17.19 -21.50 -16.34
C VAL A 552 -16.99 -20.52 -17.48
N SER A 553 -15.79 -20.54 -18.05
CA SER A 553 -15.43 -19.84 -19.29
C SER A 553 -16.16 -20.44 -20.49
N LEU A 554 -17.33 -19.91 -20.82
CA LEU A 554 -18.08 -20.32 -22.02
C LEU A 554 -18.46 -19.04 -22.78
N PRO A 555 -17.72 -18.71 -23.85
CA PRO A 555 -17.98 -17.51 -24.63
C PRO A 555 -19.35 -17.53 -25.28
N THR A 556 -19.83 -16.33 -25.59
CA THR A 556 -20.94 -16.11 -26.52
C THR A 556 -20.55 -16.65 -27.91
N GLY A 557 -20.75 -17.95 -28.15
CA GLY A 557 -20.55 -18.59 -29.47
C GLY A 557 -19.88 -19.98 -29.50
N GLY A 558 -19.59 -20.62 -28.36
CA GLY A 558 -19.14 -22.03 -28.38
C GLY A 558 -17.70 -22.28 -28.82
N ILE A 559 -16.82 -21.38 -28.41
CA ILE A 559 -15.38 -21.37 -28.67
C ILE A 559 -14.71 -22.57 -27.99
N ALA A 560 -13.84 -23.28 -28.70
CA ALA A 560 -13.04 -24.39 -28.17
C ALA A 560 -11.61 -23.91 -27.93
N LEU A 561 -11.24 -23.67 -26.67
CA LEU A 561 -9.92 -23.15 -26.31
C LEU A 561 -8.86 -24.23 -26.51
N GLY A 562 -8.01 -24.08 -27.52
CA GLY A 562 -7.05 -25.10 -27.91
C GLY A 562 -7.69 -26.46 -28.24
N GLY A 563 -8.94 -26.45 -28.73
CA GLY A 563 -9.71 -27.67 -29.03
C GLY A 563 -10.39 -28.33 -27.82
N ASN A 564 -10.24 -27.78 -26.60
CA ASN A 564 -10.90 -28.30 -25.40
C ASN A 564 -12.19 -27.52 -25.07
N ARG A 565 -13.24 -28.24 -24.66
CA ARG A 565 -14.54 -27.72 -24.23
C ARG A 565 -14.93 -28.26 -22.85
N TRP A 566 -15.78 -27.51 -22.16
CA TRP A 566 -16.55 -28.01 -21.03
C TRP A 566 -17.52 -29.10 -21.49
N LEU A 567 -17.68 -30.15 -20.69
CA LEU A 567 -18.59 -31.25 -20.99
C LEU A 567 -19.65 -31.38 -19.89
N ALA A 568 -20.83 -31.85 -20.27
CA ALA A 568 -21.90 -32.24 -19.38
C ALA A 568 -22.03 -33.76 -19.37
N ARG A 569 -22.01 -34.40 -18.20
CA ARG A 569 -22.33 -35.82 -18.07
C ARG A 569 -23.74 -35.98 -17.52
N ILE A 570 -24.57 -36.68 -18.28
CA ILE A 570 -25.98 -36.92 -17.97
C ILE A 570 -26.25 -38.42 -18.19
N ASN A 571 -26.67 -39.12 -17.14
CA ASN A 571 -26.92 -40.57 -17.17
C ASN A 571 -25.74 -41.40 -17.75
N GLY A 572 -24.51 -41.03 -17.40
CA GLY A 572 -23.29 -41.70 -17.89
C GLY A 572 -22.85 -41.31 -19.31
N ALA A 573 -23.72 -40.72 -20.12
CA ALA A 573 -23.36 -40.15 -21.41
C ALA A 573 -22.71 -38.77 -21.24
N VAL A 574 -21.79 -38.41 -22.13
CA VAL A 574 -21.03 -37.15 -22.09
C VAL A 574 -21.36 -36.33 -23.34
N TYR A 575 -21.68 -35.06 -23.14
CA TYR A 575 -22.09 -34.12 -24.17
C TYR A 575 -21.18 -32.89 -24.13
N GLU A 576 -20.85 -32.32 -25.29
CA GLU A 576 -20.13 -31.05 -25.32
C GLU A 576 -21.09 -29.90 -25.03
N ILE A 577 -20.62 -28.94 -24.25
CA ILE A 577 -21.35 -27.69 -24.03
C ILE A 577 -20.96 -26.71 -25.14
N LEU A 578 -21.96 -26.29 -25.92
CA LEU A 578 -21.80 -25.45 -27.09
C LEU A 578 -22.03 -23.97 -26.82
N TYR A 579 -22.87 -23.55 -25.88
CA TYR A 579 -23.17 -22.11 -25.69
C TYR A 579 -23.87 -21.84 -24.35
N ILE A 580 -23.74 -20.60 -23.82
CA ILE A 580 -24.56 -20.05 -22.71
C ILE A 580 -25.39 -18.86 -23.20
N GLN A 581 -26.71 -18.88 -22.98
CA GLN A 581 -27.59 -17.82 -23.49
C GLN A 581 -27.85 -16.63 -22.55
N LYS A 582 -27.77 -16.74 -21.21
CA LYS A 582 -28.06 -15.60 -20.30
C LYS A 582 -27.09 -15.53 -19.09
N PRO A 583 -26.74 -14.32 -18.59
CA PRO A 583 -25.77 -14.11 -17.51
C PRO A 583 -26.24 -14.49 -16.08
N HIS A 584 -27.53 -14.75 -15.88
CA HIS A 584 -28.14 -14.98 -14.55
C HIS A 584 -29.06 -16.20 -14.48
N GLN A 585 -29.31 -16.83 -15.63
CA GLN A 585 -29.94 -18.14 -15.79
C GLN A 585 -29.16 -18.79 -16.93
N TYR A 586 -28.18 -19.59 -16.59
CA TYR A 586 -27.29 -20.15 -17.60
C TYR A 586 -28.09 -21.14 -18.43
N VAL A 587 -28.17 -20.92 -19.74
CA VAL A 587 -28.83 -21.85 -20.65
C VAL A 587 -27.78 -22.54 -21.49
N LEU A 588 -27.47 -23.80 -21.17
CA LEU A 588 -26.43 -24.59 -21.83
C LEU A 588 -27.01 -25.31 -23.05
N THR A 589 -26.46 -25.07 -24.24
CA THR A 589 -26.77 -25.85 -25.45
C THR A 589 -25.83 -27.05 -25.55
N LEU A 590 -26.36 -28.26 -25.75
CA LEU A 590 -25.55 -29.48 -25.91
C LEU A 590 -25.35 -29.90 -27.37
N SER A 591 -24.29 -30.67 -27.64
CA SER A 591 -23.92 -31.12 -29.00
C SER A 591 -24.85 -32.16 -29.65
N ALA A 592 -25.80 -32.74 -28.93
CA ALA A 592 -26.74 -33.72 -29.46
C ALA A 592 -28.09 -33.70 -28.71
N LEU A 593 -29.17 -34.02 -29.44
CA LEU A 593 -30.49 -34.30 -28.86
C LEU A 593 -30.42 -35.57 -28.01
N ALA A 594 -30.62 -35.43 -26.70
CA ALA A 594 -30.90 -36.58 -25.85
C ALA A 594 -32.28 -36.45 -25.19
N SER A 595 -32.92 -37.59 -24.97
CA SER A 595 -34.15 -37.69 -24.20
C SER A 595 -33.84 -37.52 -22.72
N PHE A 596 -33.83 -36.28 -22.25
CA PHE A 596 -33.62 -35.94 -20.84
C PHE A 596 -34.97 -35.86 -20.11
N ALA A 597 -35.00 -36.31 -18.86
CA ALA A 597 -36.13 -36.02 -17.97
C ALA A 597 -35.84 -34.73 -17.20
N VAL A 598 -36.84 -33.83 -17.14
CA VAL A 598 -36.79 -32.64 -16.28
C VAL A 598 -36.51 -33.09 -14.84
N GLY A 599 -35.57 -32.42 -14.18
CA GLY A 599 -35.12 -32.81 -12.85
C GLY A 599 -33.85 -33.67 -12.82
N GLN A 600 -33.36 -34.20 -13.94
CA GLN A 600 -32.14 -35.02 -13.95
C GLN A 600 -30.87 -34.23 -13.58
N PHE A 601 -29.91 -34.93 -12.98
CA PHE A 601 -28.60 -34.39 -12.61
C PHE A 601 -27.70 -34.21 -13.82
N VAL A 602 -26.89 -33.16 -13.75
CA VAL A 602 -25.81 -32.91 -14.69
C VAL A 602 -24.51 -32.77 -13.90
N SER A 603 -23.52 -33.63 -14.18
CA SER A 603 -22.15 -33.36 -13.73
C SER A 603 -21.45 -32.50 -14.76
N LEU A 604 -20.73 -31.48 -14.30
CA LEU A 604 -19.92 -30.64 -15.17
C LEU A 604 -18.48 -31.15 -15.18
N ILE A 605 -17.87 -31.21 -16.35
CA ILE A 605 -16.51 -31.69 -16.53
C ILE A 605 -15.68 -30.56 -17.13
N GLU A 606 -14.60 -30.20 -16.44
CA GLU A 606 -13.70 -29.12 -16.86
C GLU A 606 -12.93 -29.49 -18.15
N PRO A 607 -12.57 -28.50 -18.98
CA PRO A 607 -11.61 -28.71 -20.06
C PRO A 607 -10.22 -29.04 -19.51
N LEU A 608 -9.41 -29.79 -20.26
CA LEU A 608 -7.98 -29.94 -19.97
C LEU A 608 -7.25 -28.64 -20.33
N SER A 609 -7.29 -27.68 -19.42
CA SER A 609 -6.71 -26.35 -19.62
C SER A 609 -6.02 -25.82 -18.38
N THR A 610 -5.24 -24.76 -18.57
CA THR A 610 -4.55 -24.05 -17.51
C THR A 610 -5.00 -22.60 -17.52
N GLU A 611 -5.50 -22.11 -16.39
CA GLU A 611 -5.82 -20.72 -16.19
C GLU A 611 -4.55 -19.94 -15.85
N ILE A 612 -4.36 -18.81 -16.52
CA ILE A 612 -3.15 -17.99 -16.44
C ILE A 612 -3.44 -16.70 -15.70
N PHE A 613 -2.59 -16.42 -14.73
CA PHE A 613 -2.59 -15.19 -13.94
C PHE A 613 -1.35 -14.41 -14.30
N ASN A 614 -1.44 -13.33 -15.07
CA ASN A 614 -0.30 -12.42 -15.25
C ASN A 614 -0.59 -11.13 -14.49
N VAL A 615 0.06 -10.95 -13.35
CA VAL A 615 -0.35 -9.98 -12.33
C VAL A 615 0.77 -8.98 -12.08
N ALA A 616 0.52 -7.71 -12.37
CA ALA A 616 1.35 -6.61 -11.90
C ALA A 616 1.10 -6.34 -10.43
N MET A 617 2.19 -6.21 -9.67
CA MET A 617 2.17 -6.03 -8.23
C MET A 617 2.62 -4.61 -7.87
N VAL A 618 1.70 -3.84 -7.28
CA VAL A 618 1.93 -2.45 -6.87
C VAL A 618 1.94 -2.36 -5.36
N GLN A 619 2.92 -1.65 -4.80
CA GLN A 619 3.01 -1.42 -3.36
C GLN A 619 3.60 -0.05 -3.03
N LYS A 620 2.89 0.71 -2.19
CA LYS A 620 3.40 1.93 -1.57
C LYS A 620 4.50 1.57 -0.57
N GLY A 621 5.61 2.31 -0.54
CA GLY A 621 6.63 2.15 0.50
C GLY A 621 6.18 2.67 1.86
N TRP A 622 6.65 2.02 2.93
CA TRP A 622 6.32 2.34 4.33
C TRP A 622 4.82 2.45 4.65
N HIS A 623 4.05 1.44 4.22
CA HIS A 623 2.63 1.31 4.57
C HIS A 623 2.48 0.39 5.78
N SER A 624 1.77 0.81 6.83
CA SER A 624 1.53 -0.11 7.95
C SER A 624 0.50 -1.16 7.61
N GLY A 625 0.98 -2.40 7.58
CA GLY A 625 0.47 -3.45 8.46
C GLY A 625 -0.96 -3.97 8.23
N THR A 626 -1.77 -3.36 7.37
CA THR A 626 -3.03 -3.95 6.91
C THR A 626 -3.08 -3.87 5.37
N PRO A 627 -3.19 -4.99 4.66
CA PRO A 627 -3.29 -5.00 3.20
C PRO A 627 -4.46 -4.12 2.72
N GLY A 628 -4.22 -3.30 1.70
CA GLY A 628 -5.30 -2.72 0.89
C GLY A 628 -5.34 -1.19 0.82
N ARG A 629 -5.20 -0.44 1.92
CA ARG A 629 -5.41 1.03 1.90
C ARG A 629 -4.50 1.85 2.82
N LEU A 630 -4.22 3.08 2.40
CA LEU A 630 -3.48 4.11 3.14
C LEU A 630 -4.43 4.97 3.99
N ALA A 631 -3.83 5.81 4.85
CA ALA A 631 -4.56 6.67 5.78
C ALA A 631 -5.54 7.64 5.07
N ASP A 632 -5.21 8.11 3.87
CA ASP A 632 -6.06 9.01 3.06
C ASP A 632 -7.24 8.28 2.36
N GLY A 633 -7.35 6.96 2.51
CA GLY A 633 -8.35 6.11 1.85
C GLY A 633 -7.92 5.60 0.46
N SER A 634 -6.78 6.07 -0.06
CA SER A 634 -6.17 5.55 -1.28
C SER A 634 -5.61 4.13 -1.07
N LEU A 635 -5.18 3.45 -2.13
CA LEU A 635 -4.65 2.08 -2.02
C LEU A 635 -3.24 2.07 -1.42
N ALA A 636 -2.94 1.09 -0.54
CA ALA A 636 -1.57 0.82 -0.08
C ALA A 636 -0.83 -0.14 -1.01
N SER A 637 -1.60 -0.99 -1.68
CA SER A 637 -1.12 -1.99 -2.62
C SER A 637 -2.24 -2.33 -3.59
N ALA A 638 -1.87 -2.76 -4.80
CA ALA A 638 -2.82 -3.23 -5.78
C ALA A 638 -2.25 -4.42 -6.56
N LEU A 639 -3.11 -5.37 -6.87
CA LEU A 639 -2.90 -6.37 -7.91
C LEU A 639 -3.65 -5.93 -9.16
N VAL A 640 -2.91 -5.71 -10.24
CA VAL A 640 -3.47 -5.37 -11.55
C VAL A 640 -3.25 -6.55 -12.47
N TYR A 641 -4.35 -7.17 -12.90
CA TYR A 641 -4.31 -8.34 -13.76
C TYR A 641 -4.17 -7.88 -15.20
N LYS A 642 -3.24 -8.48 -15.94
CA LYS A 642 -3.26 -8.44 -17.39
C LYS A 642 -4.52 -9.16 -17.85
N GLU A 643 -5.39 -8.48 -18.58
CA GLU A 643 -6.61 -9.10 -19.08
C GLU A 643 -6.32 -9.95 -20.31
N TYR A 644 -5.47 -9.47 -21.22
CA TYR A 644 -5.25 -10.15 -22.51
C TYR A 644 -4.01 -11.05 -22.46
N ILE A 645 -4.19 -12.37 -22.58
CA ILE A 645 -3.08 -13.30 -22.69
C ILE A 645 -2.41 -13.09 -24.04
N SER A 646 -1.09 -12.95 -24.05
CA SER A 646 -0.35 -12.82 -25.30
C SER A 646 0.45 -14.09 -25.63
N PRO A 647 0.62 -14.44 -26.91
CA PRO A 647 1.43 -15.61 -27.30
C PRO A 647 2.92 -15.40 -27.04
N ILE A 648 3.38 -14.18 -26.72
CA ILE A 648 4.78 -13.93 -26.31
C ILE A 648 5.01 -14.27 -24.82
N ASP A 649 3.94 -14.40 -24.02
CA ASP A 649 4.02 -14.83 -22.62
C ASP A 649 4.63 -16.25 -22.54
N PHE A 650 4.36 -17.06 -23.56
CA PHE A 650 4.70 -18.49 -23.61
C PHE A 650 5.49 -18.90 -24.86
N LYS A 651 6.02 -20.12 -24.83
CA LYS A 651 6.48 -20.82 -26.04
C LYS A 651 5.26 -21.44 -26.70
N THR A 652 5.08 -21.20 -27.99
CA THR A 652 3.94 -21.71 -28.76
C THR A 652 4.41 -22.25 -30.12
N GLY A 653 3.71 -23.25 -30.65
CA GLY A 653 3.96 -23.79 -31.99
C GLY A 653 3.34 -22.94 -33.12
N THR A 654 2.26 -22.22 -32.83
CA THR A 654 1.49 -21.42 -33.79
C THR A 654 1.14 -20.06 -33.18
N ARG A 655 1.93 -19.02 -33.48
CA ARG A 655 1.66 -17.65 -32.99
C ARG A 655 0.50 -16.98 -33.73
N ASP A 656 0.36 -17.26 -35.02
CA ASP A 656 -0.55 -16.53 -35.90
C ASP A 656 -2.03 -16.84 -35.61
N THR A 657 -2.32 -18.01 -35.05
CA THR A 657 -3.69 -18.46 -34.78
C THR A 657 -4.13 -18.25 -33.32
N PHE A 658 -3.24 -17.73 -32.45
CA PHE A 658 -3.49 -17.66 -31.00
C PHE A 658 -4.67 -16.76 -30.64
N HIS A 659 -4.87 -15.66 -31.37
CA HIS A 659 -5.97 -14.72 -31.16
C HIS A 659 -7.16 -14.94 -32.11
N GLU A 660 -7.20 -16.07 -32.83
CA GLU A 660 -8.37 -16.38 -33.68
C GLU A 660 -9.66 -16.40 -32.84
N PRO A 661 -10.77 -15.82 -33.34
CA PRO A 661 -12.05 -15.82 -32.65
C PRO A 661 -12.59 -17.21 -32.29
N THR A 662 -12.07 -18.27 -32.91
CA THR A 662 -12.43 -19.66 -32.63
C THR A 662 -11.76 -20.22 -31.38
N GLY A 663 -10.71 -19.56 -30.89
CA GLY A 663 -9.88 -20.01 -29.77
C GLY A 663 -9.03 -21.26 -30.07
N GLY A 664 -9.08 -21.80 -31.29
CA GLY A 664 -8.42 -23.06 -31.66
C GLY A 664 -6.89 -23.02 -31.51
N GLY A 665 -6.27 -21.85 -31.72
CA GLY A 665 -4.84 -21.65 -31.55
C GLY A 665 -4.37 -21.37 -30.11
N ARG A 666 -5.26 -21.38 -29.11
CA ARG A 666 -4.93 -21.06 -27.69
C ARG A 666 -4.20 -22.19 -26.97
N THR A 667 -3.10 -22.68 -27.53
CA THR A 667 -2.25 -23.70 -26.92
C THR A 667 -0.83 -23.20 -26.70
N VAL A 668 -0.24 -23.56 -25.56
CA VAL A 668 1.10 -23.13 -25.17
C VAL A 668 1.90 -24.28 -24.56
N PHE A 669 3.21 -24.11 -24.49
CA PHE A 669 4.06 -24.91 -23.62
C PHE A 669 4.10 -24.28 -22.23
N ILE A 670 3.65 -25.01 -21.21
CA ILE A 670 3.65 -24.55 -19.82
C ILE A 670 3.74 -25.76 -18.88
N ASP A 671 4.50 -25.63 -17.79
CA ASP A 671 4.72 -26.69 -16.78
C ASP A 671 5.15 -28.03 -17.36
N GLY A 672 6.02 -28.00 -18.38
CA GLY A 672 6.49 -29.21 -19.05
C GLY A 672 5.48 -29.86 -19.99
N MET A 673 4.25 -29.34 -20.09
CA MET A 673 3.21 -29.84 -20.98
C MET A 673 3.26 -29.11 -22.33
N PRO A 674 3.49 -29.83 -23.45
CA PRO A 674 3.37 -29.25 -24.77
C PRO A 674 1.89 -29.07 -25.16
N SER A 675 1.59 -27.98 -25.88
CA SER A 675 0.27 -27.74 -26.49
C SER A 675 -0.91 -27.71 -25.49
N ARG A 676 -0.68 -27.21 -24.28
CA ARG A 676 -1.69 -27.04 -23.24
C ARG A 676 -2.64 -25.90 -23.58
N SER A 677 -3.96 -26.14 -23.55
CA SER A 677 -4.96 -25.07 -23.69
C SER A 677 -4.84 -24.06 -22.55
N VAL A 678 -4.85 -22.76 -22.86
CA VAL A 678 -4.81 -21.70 -21.85
C VAL A 678 -6.11 -20.91 -21.80
N MET A 679 -6.51 -20.55 -20.59
CA MET A 679 -7.67 -19.71 -20.32
C MET A 679 -7.23 -18.45 -19.56
N PRO A 680 -7.79 -17.29 -19.89
CA PRO A 680 -7.56 -16.09 -19.09
C PRO A 680 -8.32 -16.18 -17.76
N LEU A 681 -7.81 -15.42 -16.79
CA LEU A 681 -8.42 -15.30 -15.47
C LEU A 681 -9.88 -14.81 -15.55
N ALA A 682 -10.74 -15.31 -14.65
CA ALA A 682 -12.08 -14.78 -14.46
C ALA A 682 -12.09 -13.23 -14.31
N GLY A 683 -13.01 -12.56 -15.02
CA GLY A 683 -13.09 -11.10 -15.11
C GLY A 683 -12.38 -10.52 -16.35
N SER A 684 -11.49 -11.28 -17.00
CA SER A 684 -10.79 -10.86 -18.22
C SER A 684 -11.74 -10.66 -19.40
N ARG A 685 -11.43 -9.65 -20.23
CA ARG A 685 -12.11 -9.38 -21.51
C ARG A 685 -11.52 -10.16 -22.70
N ASP A 686 -10.50 -10.99 -22.48
CA ASP A 686 -9.92 -11.81 -23.53
C ASP A 686 -10.84 -12.98 -23.91
N ILE A 687 -10.62 -13.55 -25.08
CA ILE A 687 -11.35 -14.73 -25.54
C ILE A 687 -11.21 -15.88 -24.53
N GLY A 688 -12.35 -16.43 -24.11
CA GLY A 688 -12.38 -17.48 -23.08
C GLY A 688 -12.35 -16.97 -21.64
N GLY A 689 -12.49 -15.66 -21.38
CA GLY A 689 -12.69 -15.13 -20.03
C GLY A 689 -14.06 -15.47 -19.46
N ALA A 690 -14.10 -16.00 -18.23
CA ALA A 690 -15.33 -16.15 -17.46
C ALA A 690 -15.76 -14.79 -16.88
N SER A 691 -17.07 -14.52 -16.86
CA SER A 691 -17.66 -13.29 -16.28
C SER A 691 -16.88 -11.99 -16.59
N PRO A 692 -16.65 -11.66 -17.88
CA PRO A 692 -15.83 -10.53 -18.27
C PRO A 692 -16.34 -9.22 -17.66
N SER A 693 -15.43 -8.30 -17.36
CA SER A 693 -15.72 -6.98 -16.79
C SER A 693 -16.34 -6.04 -17.85
N VAL A 694 -17.54 -6.34 -18.36
CA VAL A 694 -18.12 -5.68 -19.55
C VAL A 694 -19.15 -4.59 -19.23
N ILE A 695 -19.73 -4.52 -18.03
CA ILE A 695 -20.82 -3.57 -17.75
C ILE A 695 -20.67 -3.02 -16.33
N ARG A 696 -20.63 -1.68 -16.20
CA ARG A 696 -20.87 -1.02 -14.91
C ARG A 696 -22.31 -1.34 -14.51
N ARG A 697 -22.49 -2.30 -13.62
CA ARG A 697 -23.81 -2.61 -13.05
C ARG A 697 -24.32 -1.39 -12.25
N ALA A 698 -25.64 -1.29 -12.06
CA ALA A 698 -26.25 -0.19 -11.30
C ALA A 698 -25.77 -0.09 -9.84
N ASP A 699 -25.13 -1.16 -9.33
CA ASP A 699 -24.49 -1.29 -8.02
C ASP A 699 -22.97 -0.98 -8.03
N GLY A 700 -22.38 -0.60 -9.17
CA GLY A 700 -20.99 -0.16 -9.30
C GLY A 700 -19.95 -1.26 -9.59
N VAL A 701 -20.35 -2.54 -9.74
CA VAL A 701 -19.40 -3.65 -9.95
C VAL A 701 -19.10 -3.82 -11.44
N GLY A 702 -18.03 -3.17 -11.92
CA GLY A 702 -17.55 -3.28 -13.31
C GLY A 702 -16.76 -2.06 -13.77
N SER A 703 -15.71 -1.68 -13.04
CA SER A 703 -14.90 -0.49 -13.34
C SER A 703 -13.42 -0.86 -13.41
N GLU A 704 -12.68 -0.24 -14.34
CA GLU A 704 -11.20 -0.25 -14.31
C GLU A 704 -10.65 0.45 -13.06
N ILE A 705 -11.48 1.17 -12.30
CA ILE A 705 -11.11 1.79 -11.03
C ILE A 705 -11.01 0.69 -9.97
N ASN A 706 -9.78 0.41 -9.58
CA ASN A 706 -9.44 -0.51 -8.53
C ASN A 706 -9.72 0.13 -7.17
N GLN A 707 -10.80 -0.32 -6.53
CA GLN A 707 -11.19 0.18 -5.22
C GLN A 707 -10.65 -0.69 -4.08
N SER A 708 -10.58 -2.00 -4.23
CA SER A 708 -10.19 -2.92 -3.14
C SER A 708 -8.69 -3.19 -3.07
N GLY A 709 -7.94 -2.85 -4.12
CA GLY A 709 -6.57 -3.33 -4.34
C GLY A 709 -6.52 -4.77 -4.89
N LEU A 710 -7.66 -5.43 -5.08
CA LEU A 710 -7.81 -6.82 -5.53
C LEU A 710 -8.81 -6.88 -6.70
N GLY A 711 -8.59 -7.74 -7.69
CA GLY A 711 -9.59 -7.95 -8.76
C GLY A 711 -9.38 -7.18 -10.05
N GLY A 712 -8.14 -6.76 -10.35
CA GLY A 712 -7.70 -6.58 -11.73
C GLY A 712 -7.87 -5.20 -12.38
N GLY A 713 -8.62 -4.26 -11.79
CA GLY A 713 -8.77 -2.90 -12.35
C GLY A 713 -7.43 -2.18 -12.54
N CYS A 714 -7.25 -1.51 -13.68
CA CYS A 714 -5.99 -0.86 -14.07
C CYS A 714 -5.83 0.59 -13.61
N VAL A 715 -6.85 1.22 -13.02
CA VAL A 715 -6.80 2.59 -12.48
C VAL A 715 -6.75 2.54 -10.96
N LEU A 716 -5.69 3.08 -10.36
CA LEU A 716 -5.46 3.07 -8.91
C LEU A 716 -5.07 4.46 -8.42
N THR A 717 -5.62 4.88 -7.28
CA THR A 717 -5.19 6.12 -6.61
C THR A 717 -4.38 5.75 -5.38
N ILE A 718 -3.18 6.33 -5.23
CA ILE A 718 -2.27 6.14 -4.11
C ILE A 718 -1.72 7.52 -3.70
N ASN A 719 -1.89 7.92 -2.44
CA ASN A 719 -1.45 9.22 -1.92
C ASN A 719 -1.91 10.41 -2.79
N GLY A 720 -3.19 10.40 -3.19
CA GLY A 720 -3.77 11.42 -4.06
C GLY A 720 -3.29 11.42 -5.53
N VAL A 721 -2.38 10.52 -5.91
CA VAL A 721 -1.92 10.38 -7.30
C VAL A 721 -2.69 9.25 -7.99
N THR A 722 -3.36 9.57 -9.09
CA THR A 722 -4.09 8.59 -9.90
C THR A 722 -3.18 8.01 -10.97
N ILE A 723 -3.05 6.71 -10.96
CA ILE A 723 -2.15 5.92 -11.78
C ILE A 723 -2.98 4.98 -12.67
N GLY A 724 -2.67 4.93 -13.96
CA GLY A 724 -3.15 3.92 -14.88
C GLY A 724 -2.03 2.92 -15.14
N LEU A 725 -2.26 1.63 -14.93
CA LEU A 725 -1.26 0.58 -15.10
C LEU A 725 -1.73 -0.44 -16.13
N GLU A 726 -1.06 -0.51 -17.27
CA GLU A 726 -1.37 -1.47 -18.33
C GLU A 726 -0.19 -2.42 -18.54
N VAL A 727 -0.47 -3.73 -18.63
CA VAL A 727 0.58 -4.74 -18.82
C VAL A 727 0.66 -5.15 -20.28
N CYS A 728 1.71 -4.72 -20.97
CA CYS A 728 2.06 -5.13 -22.33
C CYS A 728 0.89 -5.16 -23.33
N LEU A 729 0.27 -6.32 -23.57
CA LEU A 729 -0.83 -6.46 -24.54
C LEU A 729 -2.05 -5.62 -24.16
N ASP A 730 -2.33 -5.43 -22.87
CA ASP A 730 -3.42 -4.56 -22.39
C ASP A 730 -3.25 -3.13 -22.94
N HIS A 731 -2.01 -2.64 -23.01
CA HIS A 731 -1.69 -1.34 -23.58
C HIS A 731 -1.90 -1.33 -25.10
N ALA A 732 -1.45 -2.37 -25.81
CA ALA A 732 -1.57 -2.44 -27.27
C ALA A 732 -3.03 -2.48 -27.75
N VAL A 733 -3.92 -3.09 -26.98
CA VAL A 733 -5.36 -3.11 -27.25
C VAL A 733 -6.11 -1.91 -26.65
N GLY A 734 -5.38 -0.94 -26.09
CA GLY A 734 -5.95 0.30 -25.57
C GLY A 734 -6.92 0.09 -24.41
N ARG A 735 -6.65 -0.82 -23.47
CA ARG A 735 -7.56 -1.13 -22.35
C ARG A 735 -7.97 0.12 -21.58
N LEU A 736 -7.00 0.94 -21.17
CA LEU A 736 -7.22 2.18 -20.43
C LEU A 736 -7.91 3.24 -21.30
N ARG A 737 -7.55 3.29 -22.59
CA ARG A 737 -8.17 4.20 -23.58
C ARG A 737 -9.64 3.90 -23.75
N HIS A 738 -9.99 2.62 -23.93
CA HIS A 738 -11.37 2.19 -24.13
C HIS A 738 -12.25 2.44 -22.91
N PHE A 739 -11.69 2.35 -21.69
CA PHE A 739 -12.39 2.70 -20.47
C PHE A 739 -12.83 4.17 -20.43
N TYR A 740 -11.92 5.10 -20.74
CA TYR A 740 -12.20 6.54 -20.66
C TYR A 740 -12.87 7.11 -21.92
N TYR A 741 -12.52 6.62 -23.10
CA TYR A 741 -12.82 7.26 -24.39
C TYR A 741 -13.40 6.32 -25.45
N GLY A 742 -13.54 5.02 -25.14
CA GLY A 742 -14.03 4.03 -26.09
C GLY A 742 -15.53 4.15 -26.39
N PRO A 743 -16.02 3.40 -27.41
CA PRO A 743 -17.44 3.39 -27.79
C PRO A 743 -18.34 2.87 -26.66
N ASN A 744 -17.80 2.02 -25.78
CA ASN A 744 -18.45 1.52 -24.57
C ASN A 744 -17.90 2.21 -23.31
N ARG A 745 -17.56 3.51 -23.40
CA ARG A 745 -17.09 4.33 -22.27
C ARG A 745 -17.92 4.03 -21.02
N THR A 746 -17.24 3.52 -19.99
CA THR A 746 -17.85 3.27 -18.67
C THR A 746 -17.44 4.31 -17.64
N ALA A 747 -16.40 5.10 -17.91
CA ALA A 747 -15.95 6.17 -17.04
C ALA A 747 -16.95 7.34 -16.96
N GLN A 748 -17.24 7.77 -15.73
CA GLN A 748 -18.08 8.94 -15.41
C GLN A 748 -17.27 10.24 -15.39
N VAL A 749 -17.97 11.37 -15.32
CA VAL A 749 -17.34 12.72 -15.24
C VAL A 749 -16.45 12.83 -14.00
N ASN A 750 -16.91 12.31 -12.87
CA ASN A 750 -16.23 12.39 -11.58
C ASN A 750 -15.28 11.22 -11.31
N ASP A 751 -15.12 10.30 -12.26
CA ASP A 751 -14.15 9.23 -12.11
C ASP A 751 -12.73 9.80 -12.18
N PRO A 752 -11.81 9.33 -11.31
CA PRO A 752 -10.45 9.84 -11.24
C PRO A 752 -9.77 9.70 -12.61
N LYS A 753 -9.05 10.73 -13.02
CA LYS A 753 -8.32 10.76 -14.30
C LYS A 753 -6.86 10.46 -14.05
N VAL A 754 -6.25 9.68 -14.94
CA VAL A 754 -4.87 9.25 -14.80
C VAL A 754 -3.91 10.42 -14.93
N GLN A 755 -3.08 10.63 -13.91
CA GLN A 755 -1.97 11.59 -13.92
C GLN A 755 -0.67 10.92 -14.39
N VAL A 756 -0.50 9.64 -14.04
CA VAL A 756 0.67 8.83 -14.41
C VAL A 756 0.23 7.50 -15.02
N GLN A 757 0.62 7.23 -16.26
CA GLN A 757 0.43 5.92 -16.90
C GLN A 757 1.73 5.12 -16.83
N ILE A 758 1.66 3.88 -16.34
CA ILE A 758 2.80 2.97 -16.17
C ILE A 758 2.57 1.72 -17.01
N ILE A 759 3.58 1.34 -17.79
CA ILE A 759 3.52 0.22 -18.73
C ILE A 759 4.71 -0.72 -18.47
N PRO A 760 4.63 -1.67 -17.53
CA PRO A 760 5.56 -2.79 -17.48
C PRO A 760 5.31 -3.70 -18.68
N SER A 761 6.38 -4.06 -19.42
CA SER A 761 6.22 -4.83 -20.65
C SER A 761 7.38 -5.76 -21.00
N TRP A 762 7.11 -6.63 -21.97
CA TRP A 762 8.11 -7.46 -22.64
C TRP A 762 7.93 -7.43 -24.17
N GLY A 763 8.63 -6.53 -24.83
CA GLY A 763 8.55 -6.28 -26.28
C GLY A 763 7.51 -5.23 -26.68
N MET A 764 6.83 -4.61 -25.71
CA MET A 764 5.89 -3.52 -25.96
C MET A 764 6.55 -2.18 -25.68
N SER A 765 6.06 -1.15 -26.34
CA SER A 765 6.48 0.23 -26.15
C SER A 765 5.27 1.15 -25.96
N ILE A 766 5.51 2.40 -25.56
CA ILE A 766 4.43 3.40 -25.49
C ILE A 766 3.77 3.52 -26.87
N GLY A 767 4.53 3.35 -27.95
CA GLY A 767 4.04 3.44 -29.31
C GLY A 767 3.64 2.11 -29.94
N GLY A 768 3.37 1.09 -29.13
CA GLY A 768 3.15 -0.26 -29.62
C GLY A 768 1.68 -0.58 -29.92
N GLY A 769 0.75 0.31 -29.57
CA GLY A 769 -0.69 0.12 -29.70
C GLY A 769 -1.31 0.69 -30.97
N THR A 770 -2.65 0.72 -30.99
CA THR A 770 -3.44 1.36 -32.04
C THR A 770 -3.10 2.86 -32.14
N PRO A 771 -2.76 3.37 -33.34
CA PRO A 771 -2.43 4.77 -33.51
C PRO A 771 -3.54 5.72 -33.02
N GLY A 772 -3.19 6.64 -32.10
CA GLY A 772 -4.11 7.60 -31.47
C GLY A 772 -4.78 7.12 -30.18
N GLU A 773 -4.51 5.89 -29.74
CA GLU A 773 -5.06 5.28 -28.53
C GLU A 773 -4.00 4.97 -27.46
N GLU A 774 -2.76 5.36 -27.69
CA GLU A 774 -1.59 5.00 -26.89
C GLU A 774 -1.67 5.58 -25.46
N VAL A 775 -2.14 6.82 -25.34
CA VAL A 775 -2.05 7.59 -24.10
C VAL A 775 -3.42 7.90 -23.52
N SER A 776 -3.57 7.68 -22.21
CA SER A 776 -4.81 7.92 -21.47
C SER A 776 -4.61 8.76 -20.20
N VAL A 777 -3.60 9.63 -20.19
CA VAL A 777 -3.34 10.58 -19.10
C VAL A 777 -3.97 11.95 -19.36
N ILE A 778 -4.16 12.74 -18.31
CA ILE A 778 -4.53 14.15 -18.42
C ILE A 778 -3.43 14.98 -19.09
N ASP A 779 -3.74 16.20 -19.52
CA ASP A 779 -2.77 17.12 -20.10
C ASP A 779 -1.58 17.35 -19.15
N ASN A 780 -0.37 17.28 -19.70
CA ASN A 780 0.91 17.29 -18.96
C ASN A 780 1.12 16.10 -18.02
N GLY A 781 0.26 15.08 -18.06
CA GLY A 781 0.47 13.80 -17.39
C GLY A 781 1.68 13.05 -17.94
N LEU A 782 2.12 12.04 -17.20
CA LEU A 782 3.38 11.34 -17.47
C LEU A 782 3.13 9.89 -17.88
N ILE A 783 3.92 9.38 -18.82
CA ILE A 783 3.85 8.00 -19.28
C ILE A 783 5.21 7.35 -19.14
N PHE A 784 5.28 6.25 -18.40
CA PHE A 784 6.51 5.53 -18.12
C PHE A 784 6.41 4.06 -18.53
N ASN A 785 7.23 3.66 -19.49
CA ASN A 785 7.34 2.27 -19.95
C ASN A 785 8.66 1.67 -19.48
N VAL A 786 8.63 0.44 -18.99
CA VAL A 786 9.81 -0.38 -18.67
C VAL A 786 9.69 -1.70 -19.39
N ASP A 787 10.55 -1.91 -20.38
CA ASP A 787 10.49 -3.04 -21.27
C ASP A 787 11.65 -4.02 -21.06
N GLY A 788 11.33 -5.25 -20.66
CA GLY A 788 12.31 -6.29 -20.38
C GLY A 788 13.01 -6.82 -21.63
N SER A 789 12.28 -6.95 -22.75
CA SER A 789 12.85 -7.49 -24.01
C SER A 789 13.84 -6.52 -24.66
N ARG A 790 13.55 -5.22 -24.61
CA ARG A 790 14.44 -4.17 -25.12
C ARG A 790 15.43 -3.69 -24.06
N MET A 791 15.31 -4.13 -22.80
CA MET A 791 16.10 -3.62 -21.66
C MET A 791 16.15 -2.09 -21.66
N GLU A 792 14.99 -1.47 -21.79
CA GLU A 792 14.84 -0.03 -21.95
C GLU A 792 13.71 0.50 -21.08
N SER A 793 13.93 1.69 -20.53
CA SER A 793 12.85 2.49 -19.95
C SER A 793 12.69 3.78 -20.75
N VAL A 794 11.44 4.20 -20.96
CA VAL A 794 11.11 5.45 -21.67
C VAL A 794 10.11 6.23 -20.84
N LEU A 795 10.43 7.49 -20.56
CA LEU A 795 9.53 8.44 -19.91
C LEU A 795 9.11 9.53 -20.90
N ARG A 796 7.81 9.84 -20.95
CA ARG A 796 7.25 10.93 -21.78
C ARG A 796 6.28 11.81 -20.99
N ALA A 797 6.23 13.08 -21.36
CA ALA A 797 5.20 14.03 -20.92
C ALA A 797 4.15 14.19 -22.01
N TRP A 798 2.89 14.08 -21.63
CA TRP A 798 1.76 14.19 -22.54
C TRP A 798 1.46 15.65 -22.88
N ASN A 799 1.62 15.99 -24.16
CA ASN A 799 1.36 17.33 -24.66
C ASN A 799 0.71 17.30 -26.07
N HIS A 800 0.05 16.19 -26.41
CA HIS A 800 -0.60 15.93 -27.71
C HIS A 800 0.32 15.77 -28.93
N ASP A 801 1.64 15.87 -28.75
CA ASP A 801 2.57 15.69 -29.87
C ASP A 801 2.75 14.23 -30.28
N TYR A 802 3.13 14.07 -31.55
CA TYR A 802 3.52 12.81 -32.13
C TYR A 802 5.01 12.56 -31.93
N GLY A 803 5.37 11.35 -31.51
CA GLY A 803 6.74 10.90 -31.31
C GLY A 803 7.05 9.66 -32.13
N CYS A 804 8.34 9.38 -32.33
CA CYS A 804 8.77 8.07 -32.80
C CYS A 804 9.11 7.19 -31.61
N ASP A 805 8.64 5.95 -31.66
CA ASP A 805 8.85 4.97 -30.61
C ASP A 805 10.28 4.45 -30.53
N THR A 806 10.99 4.45 -31.66
CA THR A 806 12.42 4.08 -31.72
C THR A 806 13.33 5.28 -31.46
N HIS A 807 12.96 6.45 -31.99
CA HIS A 807 13.76 7.67 -31.87
C HIS A 807 13.13 8.60 -30.85
N ALA A 808 13.53 8.47 -29.58
CA ALA A 808 12.98 9.27 -28.47
C ALA A 808 13.01 10.79 -28.75
N ALA A 809 14.05 11.28 -29.42
CA ALA A 809 14.21 12.69 -29.79
C ALA A 809 13.34 13.15 -30.99
N MET A 810 12.64 12.25 -31.67
CA MET A 810 11.75 12.61 -32.78
C MET A 810 10.41 13.08 -32.23
N ARG A 811 10.00 14.29 -32.64
CA ARG A 811 8.77 14.97 -32.25
C ARG A 811 8.15 15.67 -33.46
N SER A 812 6.82 15.68 -33.54
CA SER A 812 6.03 16.41 -34.54
C SER A 812 4.69 16.84 -33.95
N MET A 813 4.19 18.02 -34.31
CA MET A 813 2.84 18.47 -33.95
C MET A 813 1.75 17.86 -34.84
N VAL A 814 2.14 17.23 -35.95
CA VAL A 814 1.23 16.59 -36.92
C VAL A 814 1.59 15.12 -37.12
N ALA A 815 0.60 14.33 -37.51
CA ALA A 815 0.81 12.95 -37.94
C ALA A 815 1.78 12.89 -39.13
N GLY A 816 2.52 11.79 -39.25
CA GLY A 816 3.49 11.60 -40.31
C GLY A 816 4.38 10.40 -40.03
N ASN A 817 5.46 10.26 -40.79
CA ASN A 817 6.43 9.19 -40.62
C ASN A 817 7.75 9.73 -40.05
N CYS A 818 8.43 8.91 -39.26
CA CYS A 818 9.75 9.23 -38.76
C CYS A 818 10.77 9.32 -39.89
N ASN A 819 11.45 10.47 -39.98
CA ASN A 819 12.48 10.77 -40.98
C ASN A 819 13.92 10.51 -40.50
N ARG A 820 14.11 10.03 -39.27
CA ARG A 820 15.42 9.61 -38.75
C ARG A 820 15.89 8.33 -39.43
N SER A 821 17.18 8.05 -39.41
CA SER A 821 17.72 6.80 -39.96
C SER A 821 17.12 5.57 -39.28
N ALA A 822 16.80 4.53 -40.05
CA ALA A 822 16.23 3.29 -39.55
C ALA A 822 17.20 2.62 -38.57
N SER A 823 16.77 2.59 -37.31
CA SER A 823 17.46 1.90 -36.24
C SER A 823 16.47 1.00 -35.49
N PHE A 824 17.00 0.09 -34.69
CA PHE A 824 16.26 -0.61 -33.65
C PHE A 824 16.94 -0.32 -32.32
N ARG A 825 16.15 -0.03 -31.29
CA ARG A 825 16.69 0.29 -29.98
C ARG A 825 16.65 -0.93 -29.06
N SER A 826 17.81 -1.27 -28.49
CA SER A 826 17.94 -2.31 -27.46
C SER A 826 19.03 -1.92 -26.47
N SER A 827 18.79 -2.20 -25.19
CA SER A 827 19.65 -1.83 -24.07
C SER A 827 19.98 -0.33 -24.00
N GLY A 828 19.10 0.52 -24.55
CA GLY A 828 19.32 1.97 -24.66
C GLY A 828 20.30 2.39 -25.77
N VAL A 829 20.66 1.48 -26.66
CA VAL A 829 21.54 1.71 -27.82
C VAL A 829 20.73 1.57 -29.11
N ASP A 830 20.90 2.52 -30.03
CA ASP A 830 20.29 2.47 -31.37
C ASP A 830 21.19 1.67 -32.32
N TYR A 831 20.74 0.50 -32.74
CA TYR A 831 21.39 -0.35 -33.73
C TYR A 831 20.92 0.04 -35.12
N MET A 832 21.83 0.56 -35.96
CA MET A 832 21.50 0.98 -37.31
C MET A 832 21.41 -0.20 -38.29
N LYS A 833 20.47 -0.12 -39.23
CA LYS A 833 20.36 -1.11 -40.31
C LYS A 833 21.57 -1.04 -41.24
N CYS A 834 22.26 -2.16 -41.45
CA CYS A 834 23.37 -2.27 -42.39
C CYS A 834 22.87 -2.91 -43.70
N THR A 835 23.17 -2.31 -44.86
CA THR A 835 22.80 -2.86 -46.18
C THR A 835 23.93 -3.67 -46.84
N HIS A 836 25.01 -3.96 -46.11
CA HIS A 836 26.16 -4.67 -46.67
C HIS A 836 25.79 -6.13 -47.06
N PRO A 837 26.11 -6.59 -48.28
CA PRO A 837 25.75 -7.93 -48.78
C PRO A 837 26.26 -9.10 -47.92
N SER A 838 27.39 -8.94 -47.23
CA SER A 838 27.94 -9.97 -46.32
C SER A 838 27.06 -10.24 -45.10
N HIS A 839 26.10 -9.36 -44.80
CA HIS A 839 25.16 -9.47 -43.68
C HIS A 839 23.74 -9.86 -44.14
N ALA A 840 23.56 -10.22 -45.41
CA ALA A 840 22.26 -10.62 -45.94
C ALA A 840 21.79 -12.00 -45.44
N ASN A 841 22.70 -12.84 -44.91
CA ASN A 841 22.42 -14.17 -44.36
C ASN A 841 23.43 -14.55 -43.25
N PRO A 842 23.30 -14.05 -42.01
CA PRO A 842 24.14 -14.53 -40.92
C PRO A 842 23.61 -15.89 -40.39
N PRO A 843 24.50 -16.80 -39.95
CA PRO A 843 24.07 -17.95 -39.16
C PRO A 843 23.42 -17.44 -37.86
N ARG A 844 22.33 -18.10 -37.42
CA ARG A 844 21.57 -17.82 -36.18
C ARG A 844 22.38 -18.11 -34.90
N ALA A 845 23.66 -17.77 -34.86
CA ALA A 845 24.61 -18.20 -33.84
C ALA A 845 24.93 -17.07 -32.86
N SER A 846 23.94 -16.68 -32.06
CA SER A 846 24.09 -16.23 -30.67
C SER A 846 22.71 -15.74 -30.22
N GLY A 847 22.08 -16.42 -29.25
CA GLY A 847 20.72 -16.14 -28.77
C GLY A 847 20.50 -14.79 -28.08
N LEU A 848 21.29 -13.76 -28.41
CA LEU A 848 21.25 -12.43 -27.81
C LEU A 848 20.46 -11.40 -28.63
N ASP A 849 20.24 -11.63 -29.94
CA ASP A 849 19.55 -10.66 -30.81
C ASP A 849 18.36 -11.28 -31.54
N PRO A 850 17.12 -10.80 -31.31
CA PRO A 850 15.94 -11.32 -31.99
C PRO A 850 15.84 -10.91 -33.48
N ASN A 851 16.72 -10.06 -34.02
CA ASN A 851 16.65 -9.65 -35.43
C ASN A 851 18.00 -9.76 -36.17
N PRO A 852 18.25 -10.82 -36.96
CA PRO A 852 19.51 -11.03 -37.68
C PRO A 852 19.82 -9.99 -38.77
N ARG A 853 19.02 -8.93 -38.92
CA ARG A 853 19.19 -7.86 -39.92
C ARG A 853 19.79 -6.56 -39.36
N PHE A 854 20.06 -6.49 -38.06
CA PHE A 854 20.64 -5.30 -37.42
C PHE A 854 21.94 -5.72 -36.74
N HIS A 855 23.08 -5.37 -37.34
CA HIS A 855 24.39 -5.69 -36.78
C HIS A 855 24.99 -4.48 -36.07
N ALA A 856 25.66 -4.71 -34.93
CA ALA A 856 26.68 -3.81 -34.40
C ALA A 856 27.94 -3.85 -35.29
N CYS A 857 27.81 -3.45 -36.55
CA CYS A 857 29.01 -3.13 -37.33
C CYS A 857 29.70 -1.95 -36.65
N GLY A 858 31.03 -1.97 -36.54
CA GLY A 858 31.78 -0.80 -36.07
C GLY A 858 31.39 0.43 -36.91
N LEU A 859 31.30 1.60 -36.26
CA LEU A 859 30.80 2.88 -36.79
C LEU A 859 31.48 3.42 -38.07
N SER A 860 32.32 2.65 -38.74
CA SER A 860 33.31 3.11 -39.72
C SER A 860 33.10 2.64 -41.17
N HIS A 861 31.98 2.00 -41.55
CA HIS A 861 31.80 1.54 -42.95
C HIS A 861 30.65 2.24 -43.69
N ALA A 862 30.95 2.71 -44.91
CA ALA A 862 30.15 3.51 -45.85
C ALA A 862 28.77 2.95 -46.29
N TRP A 863 28.31 1.81 -45.75
CA TRP A 863 27.04 1.17 -46.13
C TRP A 863 25.90 1.40 -45.12
N TYR A 864 26.06 2.34 -44.18
CA TYR A 864 24.92 2.94 -43.50
C TYR A 864 24.17 3.83 -44.48
N GLN A 865 23.34 3.23 -45.33
CA GLN A 865 22.45 4.02 -46.17
C GLN A 865 21.41 4.70 -45.28
N ASN A 866 21.08 5.95 -45.62
CA ASN A 866 19.99 6.78 -45.08
C ASN A 866 18.61 6.16 -45.33
N VAL A 867 18.39 4.90 -44.94
CA VAL A 867 17.07 4.29 -44.96
C VAL A 867 16.27 5.02 -43.90
N PRO A 868 15.21 5.77 -44.24
CA PRO A 868 14.40 6.43 -43.23
C PRO A 868 13.70 5.36 -42.38
N CYS A 869 13.56 5.65 -41.09
CA CYS A 869 12.84 4.84 -40.12
C CYS A 869 11.46 4.47 -40.66
N GLY A 870 10.77 5.44 -41.25
CA GLY A 870 9.50 5.23 -41.94
C GLY A 870 8.34 4.84 -41.02
N LYS A 871 8.61 4.54 -39.75
CA LYS A 871 7.57 4.22 -38.75
C LYS A 871 6.61 5.42 -38.61
N PRO A 872 5.29 5.19 -38.59
CA PRO A 872 4.32 6.22 -38.24
C PRO A 872 4.68 6.83 -36.90
N LEU A 873 4.59 8.16 -36.82
CA LEU A 873 4.67 8.85 -35.54
C LEU A 873 3.36 8.63 -34.79
N GLN A 874 3.48 8.36 -33.50
CA GLN A 874 2.36 8.03 -32.62
C GLN A 874 2.16 9.09 -31.55
N ARG A 875 0.92 9.27 -31.10
CA ARG A 875 0.55 10.32 -30.14
C ARG A 875 0.99 9.93 -28.73
N MET A 876 2.28 10.12 -28.46
CA MET A 876 2.91 9.69 -27.21
C MET A 876 3.51 10.84 -26.39
N GLY A 877 3.45 12.08 -26.91
CA GLY A 877 4.07 13.23 -26.27
C GLY A 877 5.60 13.25 -26.36
N VAL A 878 6.21 14.09 -25.54
CA VAL A 878 7.64 14.43 -25.61
C VAL A 878 8.46 13.54 -24.68
N ALA A 879 9.53 12.96 -25.21
CA ALA A 879 10.47 12.18 -24.40
C ALA A 879 11.23 13.04 -23.40
N ILE A 880 11.38 12.51 -22.20
CA ILE A 880 12.16 13.11 -21.13
C ILE A 880 13.50 12.40 -21.05
N VAL A 881 14.56 13.19 -20.89
CA VAL A 881 15.94 12.71 -20.90
C VAL A 881 16.25 12.00 -19.58
N LYS A 882 17.00 10.91 -19.66
CA LYS A 882 17.50 10.14 -18.53
C LYS A 882 18.63 10.88 -17.79
N LEU A 883 18.62 10.89 -16.46
CA LEU A 883 19.64 11.53 -15.62
C LEU A 883 20.82 10.61 -15.27
N GLY A 884 20.59 9.30 -15.10
CA GLY A 884 21.61 8.39 -14.60
C GLY A 884 21.35 6.93 -14.99
N THR A 885 22.45 6.16 -15.09
CA THR A 885 22.43 4.71 -15.34
C THR A 885 23.35 4.00 -14.36
N VAL A 886 22.89 2.93 -13.74
CA VAL A 886 23.73 2.04 -12.91
C VAL A 886 23.65 0.61 -13.44
N ALA A 887 24.78 -0.05 -13.62
CA ALA A 887 24.84 -1.46 -14.00
C ALA A 887 24.81 -2.36 -12.75
N PHE A 888 24.15 -3.52 -12.87
CA PHE A 888 24.10 -4.57 -11.85
C PHE A 888 25.10 -5.66 -12.24
N GLY A 889 26.04 -5.97 -11.34
CA GLY A 889 27.15 -6.87 -11.63
C GLY A 889 26.74 -8.32 -11.93
N ALA A 890 27.64 -9.05 -12.59
CA ALA A 890 27.47 -10.45 -13.01
C ALA A 890 27.55 -11.48 -11.85
N ASN A 891 27.84 -11.06 -10.62
CA ASN A 891 28.02 -11.99 -9.49
C ASN A 891 26.75 -12.77 -9.11
N TRP A 892 25.61 -12.39 -9.70
CA TRP A 892 24.31 -13.04 -9.54
C TRP A 892 24.02 -14.12 -10.61
N ILE A 893 25.01 -14.51 -11.42
CA ILE A 893 24.89 -15.59 -12.44
C ILE A 893 24.44 -16.92 -11.82
N ALA A 894 24.67 -17.15 -10.52
CA ALA A 894 24.14 -18.33 -9.82
C ALA A 894 22.61 -18.28 -9.55
N ALA A 895 21.97 -17.11 -9.72
CA ALA A 895 20.56 -16.83 -9.39
C ALA A 895 19.64 -16.71 -10.63
N GLY A 896 20.05 -17.29 -11.76
CA GLY A 896 19.18 -17.45 -12.94
C GLY A 896 19.20 -16.30 -13.96
N PHE A 897 19.98 -15.23 -13.80
CA PHE A 897 20.10 -14.17 -14.81
C PHE A 897 21.35 -14.34 -15.69
N SER A 898 21.17 -14.44 -17.01
CA SER A 898 22.27 -14.61 -17.97
C SER A 898 22.88 -13.30 -18.47
N VAL A 899 22.27 -12.14 -18.15
CA VAL A 899 22.71 -10.82 -18.61
C VAL A 899 22.67 -9.82 -17.44
N PRO A 900 23.70 -8.96 -17.28
CA PRO A 900 23.68 -7.84 -16.34
C PRO A 900 22.43 -6.98 -16.49
N GLY A 901 21.77 -6.63 -15.39
CA GLY A 901 20.68 -5.64 -15.38
C GLY A 901 21.21 -4.21 -15.33
N LYS A 902 20.37 -3.21 -15.61
CA LYS A 902 20.66 -1.80 -15.37
C LYS A 902 19.47 -1.06 -14.75
N LEU A 903 19.74 -0.04 -13.95
CA LEU A 903 18.72 0.92 -13.51
C LEU A 903 18.83 2.22 -14.29
N ASP A 904 17.69 2.69 -14.78
CA ASP A 904 17.56 3.95 -15.49
C ASP A 904 16.76 4.94 -14.66
N ILE A 905 17.34 6.10 -14.35
CA ILE A 905 16.70 7.13 -13.52
C ILE A 905 16.37 8.36 -14.37
N PHE A 906 15.15 8.85 -14.25
CA PHE A 906 14.62 10.01 -14.95
C PHE A 906 14.46 11.20 -13.98
N PRO A 907 14.47 12.45 -14.48
CA PRO A 907 14.33 13.64 -13.63
C PRO A 907 12.96 13.71 -12.97
N THR A 908 12.87 14.55 -11.95
CA THR A 908 11.61 14.92 -11.34
C THR A 908 10.80 15.82 -12.25
N LEU A 909 9.51 15.52 -12.36
CA LEU A 909 8.56 16.35 -13.10
C LEU A 909 7.36 16.66 -12.24
N ALA A 910 6.88 17.89 -12.37
CA ALA A 910 5.73 18.33 -11.60
C ALA A 910 4.53 17.43 -11.91
N LEU A 911 3.92 16.85 -10.87
CA LEU A 911 2.63 16.22 -11.03
C LEU A 911 1.61 17.33 -11.30
N PRO A 912 0.64 17.10 -12.20
CA PRO A 912 -0.48 18.02 -12.32
C PRO A 912 -1.12 18.13 -10.93
N LEU A 913 -1.25 19.35 -10.42
CA LEU A 913 -2.00 19.60 -9.19
C LEU A 913 -3.34 18.88 -9.31
N PRO A 914 -3.85 18.24 -8.24
CA PRO A 914 -5.20 17.68 -8.25
C PRO A 914 -6.17 18.83 -8.47
N GLN A 915 -6.44 19.15 -9.74
CA GLN A 915 -7.47 20.09 -10.11
C GLN A 915 -8.78 19.40 -9.75
N VAL A 916 -9.38 19.89 -8.68
CA VAL A 916 -10.74 19.54 -8.29
C VAL A 916 -11.61 19.86 -9.51
N VAL A 917 -11.96 18.82 -10.24
CA VAL A 917 -12.97 18.89 -11.30
C VAL A 917 -14.26 19.28 -10.59
N THR A 918 -14.76 20.47 -10.91
CA THR A 918 -16.00 21.05 -10.36
C THR A 918 -17.21 20.19 -10.66
#